data_AF-A0A0D0WWF3-F1
#
_entry.id   AF-A0A0D0WWF3-F1
#
_cell.length_a   1.000
_cell.length_b   1.000
_cell.length_c   1.000
_cell.angle_alpha   90.00
_cell.angle_beta   90.00
_cell.angle_gamma   90.00
#
_symmetry.space_group_name_H-M   'P 1'
#
loop_
_entity.id
_entity.type
_entity.pdbx_description
1 polymer ?
#
loop_
_entity_poly.entity_id
_entity_poly.type
_entity_poly.pdbx_seq_one_letter_code
_entity_poly.pdbx_strand_id
1 'polypeptide(L)'
;MSLSINRRRLLQAAGATAVASAAGTTFADAQPAAAALVVPPARPDTGVSAYPFELGQVRLTAGRWLDNQNRTLSYLRFVDVDRLLYNFRANHRLSTNGAASNGGWDAPSFPFRTHMQGHFLTAWAQAYAVLGDTTCRDKANYMVAELAKCQANNGAAGFTAGYLSGFPESDFAALEARTLSNGNVPYYCIHKTLIGLLDVWRYIGNTQARTVLLALAGWVDTRTSRLSSSQMQNMLGTEFGGMNEALADLYQYTGDGRWLTVAQRFDHAAVFNPLASNSDQLNGLHANTQVPKWIGAAREFKATGTTRYRDIASNAWNMTVNAHTYVIGGNSQAEHFRPPNAISGYLTNDTCEHCNTVNMLKLTRELWLIDPNRAAYFDFFERALANHVIGAQNPADGHGHVTYFTPLKPGGRRGVGPAWGGGTWSTDYNSFWCCQGTGLEVNTRLMDSIYFYNGTTLTVNLFAPSTLNWSQRGITVTQSTNYPVGDTTTLSLSGTMSGSWSIRVRIPAWATGATVAVNGATQSVDTTPGSYATVTRTWAAGDTVTVRLPMRVVLSPANDNAAVAAVTYGPMVLAGNYGNTTLNALPSLNATSVTRTSTSSLAFTATANGATVNLAPFQDAHGYNYTVYWSVSGGTGTTTHKLVNVGSGLVLGIQNMSTADGGLALQWGDTGTADHNWVVVTEGGNVKFRNVNSGKVLGVENMSTADNARVLQWADNGTADHLWTLLSQGDGTYKIRNVNSGKLLGILNGSTAQGAQAVQDSDNGSADNRWRLVANG
;
A
#
# COMPACT_ATOMS: atom_id res chain seq x y z
N MET A 1 -47.96 62.52 5.67
CA MET A 1 -49.15 61.64 5.64
C MET A 1 -48.72 60.29 5.11
N SER A 2 -48.84 59.26 5.93
CA SER A 2 -48.55 57.87 5.60
C SER A 2 -49.60 57.30 4.65
N LEU A 3 -49.18 56.53 3.65
CA LEU A 3 -50.02 55.48 3.07
C LEU A 3 -49.17 54.24 2.78
N SER A 4 -49.49 53.18 3.52
CA SER A 4 -48.96 51.83 3.44
C SER A 4 -49.40 51.11 2.16
N ILE A 5 -48.56 50.25 1.60
CA ILE A 5 -48.98 49.29 0.56
C ILE A 5 -48.83 47.85 1.08
N ASN A 6 -49.91 47.10 0.89
CA ASN A 6 -50.26 45.80 1.48
C ASN A 6 -49.74 44.61 0.64
N ARG A 7 -49.30 43.55 1.33
CA ARG A 7 -48.55 42.36 0.87
C ARG A 7 -49.33 41.31 0.06
N ARG A 8 -50.44 41.64 -0.60
CA ARG A 8 -51.32 40.61 -1.22
C ARG A 8 -51.45 40.63 -2.74
N ARG A 9 -50.55 41.31 -3.46
CA ARG A 9 -50.49 41.31 -4.94
C ARG A 9 -49.13 40.91 -5.53
N LEU A 10 -48.26 40.27 -4.75
CA LEU A 10 -46.90 39.91 -5.18
C LEU A 10 -46.75 38.45 -5.65
N LEU A 11 -47.85 37.74 -5.93
CA LEU A 11 -47.84 36.37 -6.45
C LEU A 11 -48.99 36.19 -7.44
N GLN A 12 -48.72 36.41 -8.73
CA GLN A 12 -49.26 35.68 -9.90
C GLN A 12 -49.13 36.52 -11.18
N ALA A 13 -48.12 36.17 -12.01
CA ALA A 13 -48.09 36.21 -13.48
C ALA A 13 -46.73 36.67 -14.04
N ALA A 14 -46.25 35.94 -15.06
CA ALA A 14 -44.99 36.04 -15.81
C ALA A 14 -43.74 35.49 -15.07
N GLY A 15 -43.19 34.30 -15.37
CA GLY A 15 -43.25 33.52 -16.61
C GLY A 15 -42.10 33.91 -17.53
N ALA A 16 -41.05 33.09 -17.52
CA ALA A 16 -39.91 33.01 -18.44
C ALA A 16 -38.95 34.21 -18.52
N THR A 17 -37.64 33.86 -18.49
CA THR A 17 -36.44 34.65 -18.89
C THR A 17 -35.72 35.45 -17.79
N ALA A 18 -34.65 34.85 -17.23
CA ALA A 18 -33.41 35.49 -16.75
C ALA A 18 -32.49 34.37 -16.21
N VAL A 19 -31.63 33.74 -17.01
CA VAL A 19 -30.27 34.17 -17.38
C VAL A 19 -29.48 34.79 -16.22
N ALA A 20 -28.59 33.95 -15.68
CA ALA A 20 -27.33 34.23 -14.99
C ALA A 20 -27.08 35.66 -14.50
N SER A 21 -27.13 35.84 -13.18
CA SER A 21 -26.38 36.88 -12.48
C SER A 21 -25.82 36.30 -11.19
N ALA A 22 -24.65 35.67 -11.30
CA ALA A 22 -23.70 35.59 -10.20
C ALA A 22 -22.43 36.29 -10.69
N ALA A 23 -22.19 37.45 -10.09
CA ALA A 23 -21.11 38.37 -10.43
C ALA A 23 -19.76 37.65 -10.44
N GLY A 24 -19.05 37.83 -11.55
CA GLY A 24 -17.68 37.36 -11.71
C GLY A 24 -16.76 38.10 -10.73
N THR A 25 -16.24 37.36 -9.76
CA THR A 25 -14.86 37.60 -9.32
C THR A 25 -13.98 37.12 -10.46
N THR A 26 -13.44 38.05 -11.24
CA THR A 26 -12.32 37.80 -12.13
C THR A 26 -11.19 37.24 -11.28
N PHE A 27 -10.98 35.92 -11.36
CA PHE A 27 -9.72 35.31 -10.96
C PHE A 27 -8.66 35.96 -11.85
N ALA A 28 -7.98 36.96 -11.31
CA ALA A 28 -6.74 37.42 -11.90
C ALA A 28 -5.85 36.19 -12.02
N ASP A 29 -5.35 35.94 -13.23
CA ASP A 29 -4.33 34.95 -13.55
C ASP A 29 -3.10 35.17 -12.67
N ALA A 30 -3.13 34.62 -11.46
CA ALA A 30 -1.92 34.24 -10.77
C ALA A 30 -1.44 32.99 -11.50
N GLN A 31 -0.66 33.16 -12.58
CA GLN A 31 0.14 32.07 -13.09
C GLN A 31 0.96 31.51 -11.92
N PRO A 32 0.71 30.28 -11.45
CA PRO A 32 1.59 29.69 -10.49
C PRO A 32 2.83 29.31 -11.29
N ALA A 33 3.97 29.93 -10.98
CA ALA A 33 5.25 29.37 -11.38
C ALA A 33 5.27 27.92 -10.87
N ALA A 34 5.25 26.95 -11.79
CA ALA A 34 5.51 25.57 -11.46
C ALA A 34 6.95 25.51 -10.93
N ALA A 35 7.12 25.47 -9.61
CA ALA A 35 8.42 25.21 -9.03
C ALA A 35 8.69 23.71 -9.20
N ALA A 36 9.33 23.35 -10.32
CA ALA A 36 9.99 22.06 -10.45
C ALA A 36 10.98 21.85 -9.29
N LEU A 37 11.47 20.62 -9.09
CA LEU A 37 12.68 20.38 -8.29
C LEU A 37 13.70 21.50 -8.54
N VAL A 38 14.04 22.26 -7.50
CA VAL A 38 14.95 23.42 -7.64
C VAL A 38 16.35 22.92 -8.00
N VAL A 39 16.70 21.72 -7.53
CA VAL A 39 17.96 21.05 -7.85
C VAL A 39 17.65 19.72 -8.54
N PRO A 40 18.03 19.54 -9.81
CA PRO A 40 17.86 18.27 -10.49
C PRO A 40 18.89 17.23 -9.98
N PRO A 41 18.59 15.92 -10.10
CA PRO A 41 19.57 14.89 -9.78
C PRO A 41 20.75 14.96 -10.76
N ALA A 42 21.97 14.72 -10.25
CA ALA A 42 23.19 14.67 -11.06
C ALA A 42 23.26 13.41 -11.94
N ARG A 43 22.47 12.38 -11.60
CA ARG A 43 22.44 11.09 -12.28
C ARG A 43 20.99 10.65 -12.53
N PRO A 44 20.68 10.04 -13.69
CA PRO A 44 19.39 9.42 -13.91
C PRO A 44 19.24 8.13 -13.09
N ASP A 45 18.00 7.75 -12.80
CA ASP A 45 17.69 6.42 -12.28
C ASP A 45 17.87 5.37 -13.39
N THR A 46 18.51 4.26 -13.04
CA THR A 46 18.73 3.10 -13.93
C THR A 46 17.52 2.17 -13.91
N GLY A 47 17.14 1.63 -15.08
CA GLY A 47 16.13 0.56 -15.17
C GLY A 47 14.68 1.01 -14.96
N VAL A 48 14.40 2.32 -14.90
CA VAL A 48 13.03 2.85 -14.84
C VAL A 48 12.41 2.95 -16.24
N SER A 49 11.13 2.63 -16.34
CA SER A 49 10.32 2.66 -17.57
C SER A 49 9.12 3.62 -17.50
N ALA A 50 9.02 4.36 -16.40
CA ALA A 50 8.09 5.46 -16.21
C ALA A 50 8.71 6.48 -15.25
N TYR A 51 8.26 7.73 -15.34
CA TYR A 51 8.77 8.86 -14.57
C TYR A 51 7.63 9.56 -13.84
N PRO A 52 7.83 9.93 -12.56
CA PRO A 52 6.87 10.75 -11.86
C PRO A 52 6.91 12.18 -12.38
N PHE A 53 5.80 12.90 -12.25
CA PHE A 53 5.82 14.35 -12.39
C PHE A 53 6.48 14.98 -11.17
N GLU A 54 7.13 16.13 -11.39
CA GLU A 54 7.73 16.90 -10.32
C GLU A 54 6.66 17.40 -9.33
N LEU A 55 7.02 17.52 -8.06
CA LEU A 55 6.15 18.17 -7.08
C LEU A 55 5.83 19.59 -7.57
N GLY A 56 4.56 19.98 -7.48
CA GLY A 56 4.05 21.26 -8.01
C GLY A 56 3.46 21.19 -9.41
N GLN A 57 3.79 20.16 -10.21
CA GLN A 57 3.13 19.93 -11.50
C GLN A 57 1.73 19.34 -11.34
N VAL A 58 1.48 18.60 -10.27
CA VAL A 58 0.14 18.08 -9.94
C VAL A 58 -0.39 18.81 -8.71
N ARG A 59 -1.63 19.29 -8.78
CA ARG A 59 -2.34 19.91 -7.66
C ARG A 59 -3.67 19.23 -7.44
N LEU A 60 -4.02 19.02 -6.18
CA LEU A 60 -5.36 18.57 -5.81
C LEU A 60 -6.35 19.71 -6.02
N THR A 61 -7.58 19.36 -6.40
CA THR A 61 -8.73 20.27 -6.40
C THR A 61 -9.73 19.80 -5.33
N ALA A 62 -10.88 20.47 -5.20
CA ALA A 62 -11.84 20.22 -4.13
C ALA A 62 -12.19 18.73 -3.98
N GLY A 63 -11.95 18.17 -2.79
CA GLY A 63 -12.16 16.77 -2.47
C GLY A 63 -11.43 16.33 -1.21
N ARG A 64 -11.68 15.09 -0.78
CA ARG A 64 -11.20 14.57 0.51
C ARG A 64 -9.68 14.65 0.69
N TRP A 65 -8.91 14.44 -0.38
CA TRP A 65 -7.45 14.49 -0.29
C TRP A 65 -6.94 15.93 -0.07
N LEU A 66 -7.58 16.92 -0.69
CA LEU A 66 -7.25 18.33 -0.47
C LEU A 66 -7.59 18.74 0.97
N ASP A 67 -8.70 18.25 1.53
CA ASP A 67 -9.06 18.50 2.93
C ASP A 67 -7.99 17.95 3.88
N ASN A 68 -7.49 16.74 3.60
CA ASN A 68 -6.42 16.12 4.38
C ASN A 68 -5.12 16.92 4.31
N GLN A 69 -4.72 17.33 3.10
CA GLN A 69 -3.57 18.20 2.88
C GLN A 69 -3.71 19.52 3.66
N ASN A 70 -4.88 20.17 3.59
CA ASN A 70 -5.12 21.46 4.23
C ASN A 70 -5.00 21.42 5.76
N ARG A 71 -5.52 20.36 6.41
CA ARG A 71 -5.34 20.17 7.86
C ARG A 71 -3.87 20.03 8.25
N THR A 72 -3.11 19.24 7.49
CA THR A 72 -1.67 19.10 7.71
C THR A 72 -0.93 20.41 7.49
N LEU A 73 -1.25 21.18 6.42
CA LEU A 73 -0.66 22.49 6.18
C LEU A 73 -0.95 23.47 7.32
N SER A 74 -2.16 23.43 7.91
CA SER A 74 -2.49 24.22 9.09
C SER A 74 -1.52 23.93 10.23
N TYR A 75 -1.28 22.66 10.53
CA TYR A 75 -0.34 22.27 11.58
C TYR A 75 1.12 22.65 11.28
N LEU A 76 1.57 22.45 10.03
CA LEU A 76 2.92 22.83 9.58
C LEU A 76 3.20 24.33 9.72
N ARG A 77 2.19 25.17 9.52
CA ARG A 77 2.30 26.63 9.71
C ARG A 77 2.23 27.02 11.18
N PHE A 78 1.45 26.28 11.97
CA PHE A 78 1.26 26.51 13.40
C PHE A 78 2.51 26.21 14.25
N VAL A 79 3.19 25.09 13.99
CA VAL A 79 4.22 24.57 14.90
C VAL A 79 5.36 25.58 15.14
N ASP A 80 5.82 25.65 16.39
CA ASP A 80 6.96 26.47 16.79
C ASP A 80 8.29 25.75 16.49
N VAL A 81 9.10 26.36 15.62
CA VAL A 81 10.39 25.80 15.19
C VAL A 81 11.41 25.81 16.33
N ASP A 82 11.35 26.76 17.26
CA ASP A 82 12.29 26.84 18.38
C ASP A 82 12.06 25.71 19.39
N ARG A 83 10.81 25.27 19.58
CA ARG A 83 10.49 24.07 20.38
C ARG A 83 11.05 22.81 19.73
N LEU A 84 10.92 22.69 18.40
CA LEU A 84 11.48 21.58 17.63
C LEU A 84 13.03 21.58 17.68
N LEU A 85 13.67 22.74 17.78
CA LEU A 85 15.14 22.87 17.89
C LEU A 85 15.68 22.65 19.30
N TYR A 86 14.81 22.57 20.33
CA TYR A 86 15.20 22.51 21.73
C TYR A 86 16.28 21.45 22.00
N ASN A 87 16.02 20.20 21.59
CA ASN A 87 16.92 19.08 21.87
C ASN A 87 18.26 19.19 21.13
N PHE A 88 18.26 19.67 19.89
CA PHE A 88 19.50 19.91 19.13
C PHE A 88 20.35 20.98 19.81
N ARG A 89 19.75 22.15 20.14
CA ARG A 89 20.47 23.25 20.79
C ARG A 89 21.04 22.82 22.15
N ALA A 90 20.22 22.17 22.98
CA ALA A 90 20.65 21.71 24.29
C ALA A 90 21.83 20.71 24.20
N ASN A 91 21.73 19.72 23.31
CA ASN A 91 22.78 18.72 23.12
C ASN A 91 24.09 19.33 22.61
N HIS A 92 23.98 20.29 21.68
CA HIS A 92 25.12 21.00 21.10
C HIS A 92 25.56 22.23 21.92
N ARG A 93 25.16 22.34 23.20
CA ARG A 93 25.54 23.43 24.14
C ARG A 93 25.26 24.85 23.64
N LEU A 94 24.15 25.03 22.93
CA LEU A 94 23.62 26.32 22.51
C LEU A 94 22.40 26.70 23.35
N SER A 95 22.12 28.01 23.42
CA SER A 95 20.89 28.53 24.03
C SER A 95 19.66 27.93 23.37
N THR A 96 18.66 27.50 24.15
CA THR A 96 17.34 27.08 23.65
C THR A 96 16.43 28.27 23.32
N ASN A 97 16.93 29.50 23.50
CA ASN A 97 16.17 30.76 23.35
C ASN A 97 14.93 30.84 24.25
N GLY A 98 14.97 30.17 25.41
CA GLY A 98 13.82 30.13 26.33
C GLY A 98 12.64 29.31 25.80
N ALA A 99 12.82 28.54 24.73
CA ALA A 99 11.76 27.70 24.17
C ALA A 99 11.36 26.59 25.16
N ALA A 100 10.06 26.30 25.21
CA ALA A 100 9.55 25.15 25.94
C ALA A 100 9.92 23.84 25.24
N SER A 101 10.31 22.82 25.99
CA SER A 101 10.58 21.51 25.42
C SER A 101 9.29 20.85 24.91
N ASN A 102 9.45 19.93 23.97
CA ASN A 102 8.39 19.01 23.58
C ASN A 102 8.19 17.90 24.63
N GLY A 103 7.05 17.23 24.57
CA GLY A 103 6.75 16.01 25.31
C GLY A 103 6.84 14.77 24.41
N GLY A 104 6.28 13.66 24.89
CA GLY A 104 6.21 12.41 24.14
C GLY A 104 7.59 11.89 23.71
N TRP A 105 7.68 11.42 22.47
CA TRP A 105 8.92 10.85 21.92
C TRP A 105 9.97 11.90 21.54
N ASP A 106 9.64 13.18 21.63
CA ASP A 106 10.61 14.27 21.48
C ASP A 106 10.90 14.98 22.81
N ALA A 107 10.49 14.40 23.94
CA ALA A 107 10.88 14.90 25.25
C ALA A 107 12.41 14.82 25.44
N PRO A 108 13.02 15.75 26.19
CA PRO A 108 14.47 15.75 26.42
C PRO A 108 15.01 14.45 27.03
N SER A 109 14.18 13.75 27.80
CA SER A 109 14.50 12.46 28.44
C SER A 109 14.24 11.25 27.54
N PHE A 110 13.62 11.42 26.37
CA PHE A 110 13.27 10.29 25.52
C PHE A 110 14.49 9.80 24.72
N PRO A 111 14.74 8.48 24.63
CA PRO A 111 16.01 7.95 24.11
C PRO A 111 16.33 8.37 22.69
N PHE A 112 15.35 8.30 21.78
CA PHE A 112 15.53 8.61 20.36
C PHE A 112 14.77 9.87 19.91
N ARG A 113 14.74 10.89 20.79
CA ARG A 113 14.32 12.25 20.44
C ARG A 113 15.06 12.77 19.20
N THR A 114 14.59 13.88 18.63
CA THR A 114 15.10 14.52 17.40
C THR A 114 14.81 13.84 16.06
N HIS A 115 14.06 12.73 16.03
CA HIS A 115 13.65 12.10 14.78
C HIS A 115 12.61 12.93 14.00
N MET A 116 11.74 13.64 14.71
CA MET A 116 10.60 14.35 14.14
C MET A 116 10.99 15.56 13.27
N GLN A 117 12.10 16.20 13.58
CA GLN A 117 12.58 17.41 12.92
C GLN A 117 12.91 17.13 11.46
N GLY A 118 13.46 15.94 11.17
CA GLY A 118 13.64 15.47 9.81
C GLY A 118 12.32 15.37 9.03
N HIS A 119 11.27 14.81 9.66
CA HIS A 119 9.93 14.73 9.07
C HIS A 119 9.34 16.13 8.79
N PHE A 120 9.52 17.11 9.69
CA PHE A 120 9.09 18.49 9.44
C PHE A 120 9.85 19.15 8.29
N LEU A 121 11.18 18.98 8.20
CA LEU A 121 11.97 19.49 7.08
C LEU A 121 11.44 18.95 5.74
N THR A 122 11.20 17.64 5.67
CA THR A 122 10.57 16.99 4.52
C THR A 122 9.20 17.59 4.19
N ALA A 123 8.29 17.65 5.16
CA ALA A 123 6.92 18.12 4.94
C ALA A 123 6.86 19.60 4.54
N TRP A 124 7.68 20.47 5.14
CA TRP A 124 7.78 21.88 4.75
C TRP A 124 8.37 22.05 3.34
N ALA A 125 9.40 21.28 2.99
CA ALA A 125 9.98 21.30 1.66
C ALA A 125 8.98 20.85 0.59
N GLN A 126 8.20 19.80 0.87
CA GLN A 126 7.12 19.34 -0.01
C GLN A 126 5.99 20.36 -0.13
N ALA A 127 5.56 20.97 0.98
CA ALA A 127 4.53 22.02 0.96
C ALA A 127 4.96 23.21 0.07
N TYR A 128 6.23 23.62 0.14
CA TYR A 128 6.77 24.64 -0.74
C TYR A 128 6.80 24.18 -2.21
N ALA A 129 7.31 22.99 -2.51
CA ALA A 129 7.38 22.51 -3.89
C ALA A 129 5.99 22.36 -4.53
N VAL A 130 5.01 21.84 -3.78
CA VAL A 130 3.66 21.61 -4.29
C VAL A 130 2.88 22.93 -4.47
N LEU A 131 2.96 23.83 -3.49
CA LEU A 131 2.03 24.96 -3.38
C LEU A 131 2.69 26.34 -3.46
N GLY A 132 4.02 26.43 -3.38
CA GLY A 132 4.74 27.68 -3.21
C GLY A 132 4.57 28.29 -1.81
N ASP A 133 4.28 27.49 -0.78
CA ASP A 133 4.05 27.97 0.59
C ASP A 133 5.34 28.56 1.21
N THR A 134 5.44 29.88 1.22
CA THR A 134 6.61 30.59 1.72
C THR A 134 6.77 30.50 3.24
N THR A 135 5.68 30.34 4.00
CA THR A 135 5.76 30.16 5.45
C THR A 135 6.45 28.85 5.80
N CYS A 136 6.07 27.76 5.12
CA CYS A 136 6.74 26.47 5.26
C CYS A 136 8.21 26.54 4.81
N ARG A 137 8.50 27.18 3.68
CA ARG A 137 9.87 27.42 3.20
C ARG A 137 10.73 28.14 4.24
N ASP A 138 10.21 29.22 4.81
CA ASP A 138 10.95 30.07 5.74
C ASP A 138 11.21 29.34 7.07
N LYS A 139 10.25 28.54 7.56
CA LYS A 139 10.46 27.65 8.71
C LYS A 139 11.54 26.59 8.45
N ALA A 140 11.53 25.95 7.28
CA ALA A 140 12.55 24.97 6.90
C ALA A 140 13.95 25.62 6.82
N ASN A 141 14.06 26.78 6.18
CA ASN A 141 15.31 27.54 6.09
C ASN A 141 15.83 27.97 7.47
N TYR A 142 14.94 28.43 8.34
CA TYR A 142 15.29 28.80 9.71
C TYR A 142 15.80 27.58 10.49
N MET A 143 15.10 26.45 10.44
CA MET A 143 15.55 25.22 11.09
C MET A 143 16.94 24.79 10.58
N VAL A 144 17.18 24.82 9.27
CA VAL A 144 18.49 24.51 8.67
C VAL A 144 19.58 25.43 9.19
N ALA A 145 19.34 26.74 9.27
CA ALA A 145 20.31 27.69 9.78
C ALA A 145 20.69 27.41 11.24
N GLU A 146 19.72 27.02 12.06
CA GLU A 146 19.94 26.67 13.47
C GLU A 146 20.63 25.32 13.65
N LEU A 147 20.30 24.33 12.82
CA LEU A 147 21.02 23.06 12.76
C LEU A 147 22.48 23.25 12.32
N ALA A 148 22.76 24.17 11.40
CA ALA A 148 24.11 24.53 10.99
C ALA A 148 24.92 25.11 12.16
N LYS A 149 24.30 25.96 13.00
CA LYS A 149 24.94 26.48 14.23
C LYS A 149 25.25 25.35 15.21
N CYS A 150 24.34 24.39 15.39
CA CYS A 150 24.57 23.23 16.24
C CYS A 150 25.76 22.41 15.75
N GLN A 151 25.80 22.07 14.47
CA GLN A 151 26.89 21.30 13.86
C GLN A 151 28.24 22.05 13.91
N ALA A 152 28.23 23.37 13.73
CA ALA A 152 29.44 24.20 13.86
C ALA A 152 29.98 24.24 15.31
N ASN A 153 29.11 24.07 16.31
CA ASN A 153 29.49 24.07 17.72
C ASN A 153 30.00 22.71 18.24
N ASN A 154 30.14 21.69 17.38
CA ASN A 154 30.53 20.34 17.79
C ASN A 154 31.82 20.31 18.62
N GLY A 155 32.86 21.06 18.23
CA GLY A 155 34.11 21.11 18.98
C GLY A 155 33.94 21.59 20.43
N ALA A 156 33.13 22.64 20.63
CA ALA A 156 32.83 23.16 21.97
C ALA A 156 31.86 22.24 22.76
N ALA A 157 31.01 21.49 22.06
CA ALA A 157 30.12 20.49 22.64
C ALA A 157 30.84 19.17 22.99
N GLY A 158 32.05 18.93 22.44
CA GLY A 158 32.81 17.69 22.60
C GLY A 158 32.41 16.59 21.61
N PHE A 159 31.82 16.96 20.47
CA PHE A 159 31.43 16.03 19.41
C PHE A 159 32.37 16.11 18.21
N THR A 160 32.42 15.03 17.45
CA THR A 160 33.15 14.96 16.17
C THR A 160 32.53 15.90 15.13
N ALA A 161 33.37 16.48 14.26
CA ALA A 161 32.90 17.34 13.17
C ALA A 161 31.85 16.62 12.29
N GLY A 162 30.80 17.36 11.89
CA GLY A 162 29.69 16.84 11.07
C GLY A 162 28.57 16.18 11.86
N TYR A 163 28.79 15.77 13.11
CA TYR A 163 27.74 15.21 13.98
C TYR A 163 26.54 16.16 14.16
N LEU A 164 25.33 15.62 14.18
CA LEU A 164 24.10 16.38 14.43
C LEU A 164 22.99 15.47 14.97
N SER A 165 22.64 15.60 16.25
CA SER A 165 21.49 14.94 16.88
C SER A 165 21.12 15.60 18.21
N GLY A 166 19.99 15.23 18.82
CA GLY A 166 19.61 15.70 20.16
C GLY A 166 20.10 14.86 21.33
N PHE A 167 20.91 13.84 21.09
CA PHE A 167 21.44 12.91 22.10
C PHE A 167 22.96 12.77 21.94
N PRO A 168 23.71 12.19 22.90
CA PRO A 168 25.16 12.21 22.84
C PRO A 168 25.73 11.24 21.80
N GLU A 169 26.88 11.60 21.24
CA GLU A 169 27.62 10.79 20.27
C GLU A 169 28.06 9.41 20.83
N SER A 170 28.12 9.26 22.16
CA SER A 170 28.41 8.00 22.85
C SER A 170 27.38 6.91 22.58
N ASP A 171 26.12 7.26 22.26
CA ASP A 171 25.08 6.27 21.95
C ASP A 171 25.41 5.51 20.66
N PHE A 172 26.07 6.16 19.69
CA PHE A 172 26.56 5.50 18.48
C PHE A 172 27.72 4.55 18.78
N ALA A 173 28.66 4.96 19.65
CA ALA A 173 29.75 4.08 20.07
C ALA A 173 29.22 2.84 20.81
N ALA A 174 28.24 3.02 21.70
CA ALA A 174 27.60 1.93 22.41
C ALA A 174 26.79 1.02 21.46
N LEU A 175 26.10 1.60 20.46
CA LEU A 175 25.39 0.82 19.44
C LEU A 175 26.34 -0.04 18.62
N GLU A 176 27.42 0.56 18.11
CA GLU A 176 28.45 -0.10 17.31
C GLU A 176 29.17 -1.20 18.09
N ALA A 177 29.29 -1.05 19.41
CA ALA A 177 29.82 -2.05 20.34
C ALA A 177 28.78 -3.06 20.85
N ARG A 178 27.50 -2.93 20.45
CA ARG A 178 26.36 -3.75 20.93
C ARG A 178 26.13 -3.69 22.45
N THR A 179 26.45 -2.57 23.08
CA THR A 179 26.25 -2.32 24.52
C THR A 179 25.14 -1.30 24.81
N LEU A 180 24.52 -0.71 23.79
CA LEU A 180 23.41 0.24 23.95
C LEU A 180 22.16 -0.46 24.47
N SER A 181 21.64 -0.02 25.63
CA SER A 181 20.48 -0.61 26.32
C SER A 181 19.39 0.40 26.69
N ASN A 182 19.53 1.66 26.30
CA ASN A 182 18.61 2.74 26.65
C ASN A 182 17.37 2.83 25.74
N GLY A 183 17.21 1.91 24.78
CA GLY A 183 16.10 1.91 23.82
C GLY A 183 16.23 2.92 22.67
N ASN A 184 17.38 3.60 22.52
CA ASN A 184 17.62 4.50 21.40
C ASN A 184 17.79 3.72 20.08
N VAL A 185 17.40 4.34 18.96
CA VAL A 185 17.60 3.87 17.58
C VAL A 185 18.43 4.92 16.79
N PRO A 186 19.73 5.09 17.11
CA PRO A 186 20.51 6.25 16.67
C PRO A 186 20.49 6.53 15.16
N TYR A 187 20.73 5.51 14.33
CA TYR A 187 20.78 5.70 12.88
C TYR A 187 19.40 5.94 12.25
N TYR A 188 18.29 5.56 12.91
CA TYR A 188 16.95 5.94 12.48
C TYR A 188 16.74 7.46 12.57
N CYS A 189 17.21 8.10 13.65
CA CYS A 189 17.12 9.55 13.82
C CYS A 189 18.01 10.29 12.81
N ILE A 190 19.21 9.77 12.55
CA ILE A 190 20.11 10.30 11.51
C ILE A 190 19.46 10.19 10.13
N HIS A 191 18.83 9.05 9.81
CA HIS A 191 18.09 8.89 8.55
C HIS A 191 17.06 10.00 8.35
N LYS A 192 16.23 10.31 9.36
CA LYS A 192 15.23 11.39 9.22
C LYS A 192 15.88 12.74 8.98
N THR A 193 16.95 13.04 9.69
CA THR A 193 17.67 14.32 9.53
C THR A 193 18.32 14.41 8.14
N LEU A 194 18.94 13.33 7.66
CA LEU A 194 19.54 13.27 6.32
C LEU A 194 18.48 13.50 5.23
N ILE A 195 17.37 12.76 5.25
CA ILE A 195 16.35 12.89 4.20
C ILE A 195 15.67 14.26 4.25
N GLY A 196 15.41 14.81 5.44
CA GLY A 196 14.84 16.14 5.60
C GLY A 196 15.75 17.25 5.06
N LEU A 197 17.06 17.18 5.36
CA LEU A 197 18.04 18.14 4.80
C LEU A 197 18.20 17.98 3.29
N LEU A 198 18.16 16.75 2.77
CA LEU A 198 18.16 16.48 1.33
C LEU A 198 16.92 17.10 0.68
N ASP A 199 15.74 16.92 1.27
CA ASP A 199 14.49 17.47 0.77
C ASP A 199 14.50 19.00 0.73
N VAL A 200 14.99 19.65 1.79
CA VAL A 200 15.15 21.11 1.79
C VAL A 200 16.16 21.57 0.73
N TRP A 201 17.26 20.84 0.52
CA TRP A 201 18.18 21.18 -0.57
C TRP A 201 17.51 21.02 -1.95
N ARG A 202 16.89 19.87 -2.25
CA ARG A 202 16.39 19.58 -3.59
C ARG A 202 15.10 20.31 -3.96
N TYR A 203 14.21 20.54 -3.00
CA TYR A 203 12.91 21.18 -3.24
C TYR A 203 12.90 22.69 -2.96
N ILE A 204 13.76 23.19 -2.08
CA ILE A 204 13.84 24.65 -1.79
C ILE A 204 15.09 25.28 -2.43
N GLY A 205 16.13 24.50 -2.75
CA GLY A 205 17.40 25.02 -3.28
C GLY A 205 18.35 25.54 -2.21
N ASN A 206 18.12 25.22 -0.93
CA ASN A 206 18.94 25.73 0.16
C ASN A 206 20.32 25.05 0.17
N THR A 207 21.36 25.80 -0.20
CA THR A 207 22.75 25.31 -0.25
C THR A 207 23.37 25.12 1.14
N GLN A 208 22.90 25.81 2.17
CA GLN A 208 23.31 25.54 3.55
C GLN A 208 22.80 24.18 4.02
N ALA A 209 21.57 23.78 3.63
CA ALA A 209 21.04 22.44 3.89
C ALA A 209 21.93 21.37 3.27
N ARG A 210 22.37 21.57 2.01
CA ARG A 210 23.37 20.72 1.35
C ARG A 210 24.66 20.61 2.14
N THR A 211 25.20 21.73 2.63
CA THR A 211 26.45 21.73 3.42
C THR A 211 26.30 20.92 4.72
N VAL A 212 25.22 21.16 5.48
CA VAL A 212 24.94 20.43 6.73
C VAL A 212 24.71 18.94 6.47
N LEU A 213 23.97 18.61 5.40
CA LEU A 213 23.71 17.26 4.92
C LEU A 213 25.01 16.51 4.60
N LEU A 214 25.88 17.09 3.78
CA LEU A 214 27.13 16.46 3.36
C LEU A 214 28.09 16.27 4.53
N ALA A 215 28.13 17.20 5.47
CA ALA A 215 28.91 17.07 6.69
C ALA A 215 28.38 15.93 7.58
N LEU A 216 27.05 15.80 7.73
CA LEU A 216 26.43 14.71 8.47
C LEU A 216 26.65 13.34 7.79
N ALA A 217 26.48 13.27 6.47
CA ALA A 217 26.76 12.06 5.69
C ALA A 217 28.25 11.67 5.76
N GLY A 218 29.16 12.65 5.71
CA GLY A 218 30.59 12.42 5.90
C GLY A 218 30.95 11.92 7.30
N TRP A 219 30.24 12.39 8.34
CA TRP A 219 30.36 11.86 9.69
C TRP A 219 29.89 10.39 9.77
N VAL A 220 28.77 10.04 9.12
CA VAL A 220 28.31 8.64 9.01
C VAL A 220 29.34 7.78 8.29
N ASP A 221 29.90 8.25 7.18
CA ASP A 221 30.96 7.55 6.45
C ASP A 221 32.15 7.25 7.36
N THR A 222 32.68 8.29 8.03
CA THR A 222 33.84 8.18 8.93
C THR A 222 33.62 7.18 10.06
N ARG A 223 32.41 7.13 10.63
CA ARG A 223 32.09 6.14 11.67
C ARG A 223 31.99 4.74 11.11
N THR A 224 31.22 4.56 10.05
CA THR A 224 30.89 3.22 9.53
C THR A 224 32.06 2.59 8.79
N SER A 225 32.99 3.38 8.23
CA SER A 225 34.17 2.87 7.51
C SER A 225 35.18 2.15 8.41
N ARG A 226 35.15 2.41 9.72
CA ARG A 226 36.04 1.79 10.70
C ARG A 226 35.52 0.43 11.20
N LEU A 227 34.27 0.10 10.89
CA LEU A 227 33.64 -1.14 11.34
C LEU A 227 33.99 -2.27 10.36
N SER A 228 34.36 -3.42 10.90
CA SER A 228 34.40 -4.65 10.10
C SER A 228 33.00 -5.01 9.60
N SER A 229 32.90 -5.80 8.53
CA SER A 229 31.61 -6.27 8.02
C SER A 229 30.79 -6.97 9.10
N SER A 230 31.42 -7.75 9.99
CA SER A 230 30.74 -8.42 11.12
C SER A 230 30.18 -7.41 12.13
N GLN A 231 30.96 -6.40 12.52
CA GLN A 231 30.48 -5.34 13.42
C GLN A 231 29.32 -4.56 12.79
N MET A 232 29.42 -4.23 11.50
CA MET A 232 28.34 -3.55 10.78
C MET A 232 27.07 -4.41 10.77
N GLN A 233 27.14 -5.69 10.39
CA GLN A 233 25.96 -6.56 10.38
C GLN A 233 25.34 -6.74 11.78
N ASN A 234 26.16 -6.86 12.83
CA ASN A 234 25.64 -6.92 14.21
C ASN A 234 24.94 -5.62 14.62
N MET A 235 25.48 -4.47 14.24
CA MET A 235 24.88 -3.15 14.49
C MET A 235 23.53 -3.00 13.79
N LEU A 236 23.40 -3.50 12.55
CA LEU A 236 22.17 -3.46 11.74
C LEU A 236 21.01 -4.30 12.31
N GLY A 237 21.26 -5.07 13.38
CA GLY A 237 20.22 -5.68 14.20
C GLY A 237 19.36 -4.67 14.99
N THR A 238 19.83 -3.43 15.16
CA THR A 238 19.04 -2.30 15.68
C THR A 238 18.48 -1.47 14.52
N GLU A 239 17.29 -0.90 14.69
CA GLU A 239 16.67 -0.08 13.64
C GLU A 239 17.53 1.11 13.21
N PHE A 240 17.62 1.29 11.89
CA PHE A 240 18.31 2.40 11.23
C PHE A 240 17.43 3.12 10.19
N GLY A 241 16.14 2.77 10.08
CA GLY A 241 15.27 3.29 9.03
C GLY A 241 15.84 3.04 7.62
N GLY A 242 15.69 4.02 6.72
CA GLY A 242 16.17 3.98 5.33
C GLY A 242 17.50 4.70 5.15
N MET A 243 18.53 4.39 5.95
CA MET A 243 19.88 4.95 5.75
C MET A 243 20.43 4.64 4.36
N ASN A 244 20.26 3.41 3.89
CA ASN A 244 20.65 3.01 2.53
C ASN A 244 19.87 3.81 1.47
N GLU A 245 18.58 4.05 1.68
CA GLU A 245 17.78 4.93 0.82
C GLU A 245 18.34 6.35 0.75
N ALA A 246 18.50 7.02 1.89
CA ALA A 246 18.91 8.42 1.95
C ALA A 246 20.30 8.64 1.32
N LEU A 247 21.22 7.69 1.52
CA LEU A 247 22.58 7.76 0.98
C LEU A 247 22.65 7.39 -0.50
N ALA A 248 21.82 6.45 -0.98
CA ALA A 248 21.68 6.17 -2.41
C ALA A 248 21.07 7.37 -3.16
N ASP A 249 20.07 8.04 -2.55
CA ASP A 249 19.54 9.30 -3.09
C ASP A 249 20.59 10.41 -3.08
N LEU A 250 21.40 10.53 -2.01
CA LEU A 250 22.49 11.50 -1.99
C LEU A 250 23.51 11.25 -3.11
N TYR A 251 23.80 9.99 -3.44
CA TYR A 251 24.60 9.64 -4.62
C TYR A 251 23.94 10.11 -5.92
N GLN A 252 22.64 9.88 -6.11
CA GLN A 252 21.93 10.35 -7.32
C GLN A 252 21.97 11.87 -7.48
N TYR A 253 21.92 12.63 -6.39
CA TYR A 253 21.93 14.09 -6.42
C TYR A 253 23.32 14.73 -6.51
N THR A 254 24.37 14.02 -6.07
CA THR A 254 25.74 14.57 -6.05
C THR A 254 26.65 13.97 -7.11
N GLY A 255 26.35 12.76 -7.59
CA GLY A 255 27.22 11.96 -8.43
C GLY A 255 28.43 11.35 -7.69
N ASP A 256 28.60 11.62 -6.39
CA ASP A 256 29.74 11.15 -5.60
C ASP A 256 29.51 9.70 -5.14
N GLY A 257 30.24 8.77 -5.78
CA GLY A 257 30.15 7.33 -5.53
C GLY A 257 30.44 6.90 -4.08
N ARG A 258 31.09 7.77 -3.29
CA ARG A 258 31.27 7.55 -1.85
C ARG A 258 29.93 7.30 -1.16
N TRP A 259 28.88 8.05 -1.48
CA TRP A 259 27.59 7.90 -0.78
C TRP A 259 26.91 6.58 -1.09
N LEU A 260 27.06 6.07 -2.31
CA LEU A 260 26.61 4.72 -2.64
C LEU A 260 27.39 3.67 -1.85
N THR A 261 28.71 3.83 -1.69
CA THR A 261 29.50 2.94 -0.83
C THR A 261 29.01 2.95 0.61
N VAL A 262 28.67 4.12 1.17
CA VAL A 262 28.12 4.20 2.53
C VAL A 262 26.72 3.57 2.59
N ALA A 263 25.87 3.79 1.59
CA ALA A 263 24.54 3.18 1.50
C ALA A 263 24.62 1.65 1.63
N GLN A 264 25.50 1.04 0.85
CA GLN A 264 25.69 -0.42 0.81
C GLN A 264 26.28 -1.00 2.10
N ARG A 265 26.91 -0.20 2.97
CA ARG A 265 27.28 -0.67 4.31
C ARG A 265 26.05 -0.97 5.17
N PHE A 266 24.91 -0.31 4.90
CA PHE A 266 23.63 -0.54 5.59
C PHE A 266 22.81 -1.70 4.98
N ASP A 267 23.36 -2.45 4.03
CA ASP A 267 22.75 -3.67 3.52
C ASP A 267 22.70 -4.75 4.60
N HIS A 268 21.51 -4.97 5.15
CA HIS A 268 21.33 -5.91 6.25
C HIS A 268 21.13 -7.33 5.71
N ALA A 269 22.22 -8.11 5.66
CA ALA A 269 22.26 -9.43 5.05
C ALA A 269 21.23 -10.41 5.65
N ALA A 270 20.97 -10.33 6.95
CA ALA A 270 19.98 -11.18 7.63
C ALA A 270 18.54 -10.97 7.10
N VAL A 271 18.24 -9.80 6.52
CA VAL A 271 16.95 -9.49 5.88
C VAL A 271 17.06 -9.65 4.36
N PHE A 272 18.15 -9.19 3.75
CA PHE A 272 18.31 -9.17 2.30
C PHE A 272 18.57 -10.55 1.71
N ASN A 273 19.29 -11.44 2.39
CA ASN A 273 19.60 -12.76 1.85
C ASN A 273 18.35 -13.63 1.66
N PRO A 274 17.43 -13.78 2.66
CA PRO A 274 16.18 -14.50 2.44
C PRO A 274 15.32 -13.88 1.33
N LEU A 275 15.22 -12.56 1.28
CA LEU A 275 14.44 -11.88 0.25
C LEU A 275 15.02 -12.07 -1.15
N ALA A 276 16.36 -12.03 -1.29
CA ALA A 276 17.03 -12.30 -2.56
C ALA A 276 16.83 -13.74 -3.05
N SER A 277 16.68 -14.70 -2.13
CA SER A 277 16.33 -16.10 -2.46
C SER A 277 14.82 -16.37 -2.51
N ASN A 278 13.99 -15.32 -2.46
CA ASN A 278 12.53 -15.41 -2.45
C ASN A 278 11.98 -16.28 -1.30
N SER A 279 12.60 -16.18 -0.12
CA SER A 279 12.20 -16.85 1.11
C SER A 279 11.58 -15.86 2.10
N ASP A 280 10.33 -16.10 2.50
CA ASP A 280 9.65 -15.31 3.53
C ASP A 280 10.13 -15.72 4.93
N GLN A 281 10.87 -14.80 5.57
CA GLN A 281 11.30 -14.91 6.98
C GLN A 281 10.87 -13.66 7.76
N LEU A 282 9.72 -13.08 7.41
CA LEU A 282 9.26 -11.82 7.99
C LEU A 282 8.61 -12.01 9.36
N ASN A 283 8.04 -13.18 9.65
CA ASN A 283 7.32 -13.45 10.89
C ASN A 283 8.12 -13.04 12.14
N GLY A 284 7.51 -12.24 13.01
CA GLY A 284 8.13 -11.77 14.25
C GLY A 284 9.08 -10.58 14.08
N LEU A 285 9.41 -10.15 12.86
CA LEU A 285 10.19 -8.93 12.65
C LEU A 285 9.31 -7.68 12.82
N HIS A 286 9.85 -6.63 13.44
CA HIS A 286 9.23 -5.31 13.48
C HIS A 286 9.10 -4.76 12.06
N ALA A 287 7.88 -4.57 11.58
CA ALA A 287 7.57 -4.40 10.17
C ALA A 287 8.08 -3.05 9.64
N ASN A 288 7.84 -1.95 10.34
CA ASN A 288 8.30 -0.63 9.93
C ASN A 288 9.83 -0.49 9.90
N THR A 289 10.55 -1.35 10.64
CA THR A 289 12.01 -1.41 10.56
C THR A 289 12.46 -2.00 9.23
N GLN A 290 11.69 -2.91 8.63
CA GLN A 290 12.11 -3.64 7.43
C GLN A 290 11.77 -2.90 6.14
N VAL A 291 10.55 -2.33 6.03
CA VAL A 291 10.10 -1.71 4.77
C VAL A 291 11.06 -0.64 4.24
N PRO A 292 11.59 0.30 5.06
CA PRO A 292 12.59 1.28 4.59
C PRO A 292 13.86 0.65 4.03
N LYS A 293 14.28 -0.52 4.52
CA LYS A 293 15.46 -1.23 3.98
C LYS A 293 15.19 -1.68 2.54
N TRP A 294 13.97 -2.14 2.25
CA TRP A 294 13.54 -2.58 0.92
C TRP A 294 13.37 -1.42 -0.05
N ILE A 295 12.92 -0.26 0.45
CA ILE A 295 12.91 0.99 -0.33
C ILE A 295 14.34 1.35 -0.70
N GLY A 296 15.28 1.28 0.25
CA GLY A 296 16.69 1.48 -0.03
C GLY A 296 17.24 0.52 -1.08
N ALA A 297 16.88 -0.78 -1.03
CA ALA A 297 17.24 -1.72 -2.10
C ALA A 297 16.66 -1.27 -3.46
N ALA A 298 15.40 -0.84 -3.53
CA ALA A 298 14.85 -0.31 -4.79
C ALA A 298 15.64 0.91 -5.30
N ARG A 299 16.11 1.80 -4.42
CA ARG A 299 16.97 2.94 -4.79
C ARG A 299 18.38 2.51 -5.20
N GLU A 300 18.97 1.50 -4.55
CA GLU A 300 20.27 0.95 -4.92
C GLU A 300 20.25 0.21 -6.26
N PHE A 301 19.14 -0.44 -6.61
CA PHE A 301 18.91 -0.91 -7.98
C PHE A 301 18.94 0.24 -8.97
N LYS A 302 18.24 1.35 -8.69
CA LYS A 302 18.23 2.53 -9.58
C LYS A 302 19.58 3.23 -9.66
N ALA A 303 20.39 3.16 -8.61
CA ALA A 303 21.74 3.70 -8.60
C ALA A 303 22.74 2.83 -9.40
N THR A 304 22.55 1.51 -9.46
CA THR A 304 23.58 0.56 -9.92
C THR A 304 23.19 -0.35 -11.08
N GLY A 305 21.90 -0.58 -11.31
CA GLY A 305 21.37 -1.62 -12.21
C GLY A 305 21.49 -3.04 -11.67
N THR A 306 21.97 -3.25 -10.43
CA THR A 306 22.21 -4.59 -9.88
C THR A 306 20.90 -5.29 -9.52
N THR A 307 20.52 -6.30 -10.29
CA THR A 307 19.19 -6.95 -10.21
C THR A 307 18.88 -7.57 -8.86
N ARG A 308 19.90 -7.99 -8.08
CA ARG A 308 19.72 -8.49 -6.71
C ARG A 308 18.88 -7.54 -5.85
N TYR A 309 19.12 -6.23 -5.94
CA TYR A 309 18.38 -5.24 -5.15
C TYR A 309 16.92 -5.10 -5.61
N ARG A 310 16.67 -5.14 -6.92
CA ARG A 310 15.32 -5.19 -7.49
C ARG A 310 14.57 -6.43 -7.00
N ASP A 311 15.23 -7.58 -7.00
CA ASP A 311 14.63 -8.86 -6.62
C ASP A 311 14.29 -8.86 -5.12
N ILE A 312 15.18 -8.36 -4.26
CA ILE A 312 14.91 -8.14 -2.82
C ILE A 312 13.64 -7.29 -2.63
N ALA A 313 13.60 -6.10 -3.25
CA ALA A 313 12.49 -5.17 -3.11
C ALA A 313 11.16 -5.75 -3.62
N SER A 314 11.19 -6.40 -4.79
CA SER A 314 10.01 -7.01 -5.41
C SER A 314 9.49 -8.21 -4.61
N ASN A 315 10.37 -9.10 -4.16
CA ASN A 315 10.00 -10.27 -3.36
C ASN A 315 9.40 -9.85 -2.01
N ALA A 316 10.01 -8.86 -1.33
CA ALA A 316 9.48 -8.33 -0.08
C ALA A 316 8.08 -7.74 -0.24
N TRP A 317 7.85 -6.99 -1.33
CA TRP A 317 6.52 -6.46 -1.65
C TRP A 317 5.52 -7.58 -1.90
N ASN A 318 5.87 -8.58 -2.73
CA ASN A 318 5.00 -9.71 -3.06
C ASN A 318 4.60 -10.50 -1.80
N MET A 319 5.56 -10.85 -0.95
CA MET A 319 5.30 -11.56 0.31
C MET A 319 4.39 -10.76 1.22
N THR A 320 4.71 -9.47 1.43
CA THR A 320 3.96 -8.60 2.34
C THR A 320 2.52 -8.40 1.88
N VAL A 321 2.32 -8.06 0.60
CA VAL A 321 0.98 -7.77 0.06
C VAL A 321 0.12 -9.03 -0.01
N ASN A 322 0.69 -10.17 -0.37
CA ASN A 322 -0.10 -11.40 -0.55
C ASN A 322 -0.40 -12.13 0.77
N ALA A 323 0.51 -12.08 1.76
CA ALA A 323 0.40 -12.94 2.95
C ALA A 323 0.33 -12.18 4.28
N HIS A 324 0.75 -10.91 4.35
CA HIS A 324 0.86 -10.18 5.63
C HIS A 324 -0.02 -8.93 5.70
N THR A 325 -0.89 -8.72 4.72
CA THR A 325 -1.66 -7.49 4.56
C THR A 325 -3.15 -7.74 4.85
N TYR A 326 -3.72 -6.93 5.73
CA TYR A 326 -5.15 -6.89 5.99
C TYR A 326 -5.89 -6.21 4.83
N VAL A 327 -7.20 -6.41 4.73
CA VAL A 327 -8.03 -5.93 3.60
C VAL A 327 -7.96 -4.42 3.36
N ILE A 328 -7.60 -3.64 4.38
CA ILE A 328 -7.43 -2.19 4.34
C ILE A 328 -6.10 -1.75 3.71
N GLY A 329 -5.22 -2.69 3.34
CA GLY A 329 -3.89 -2.45 2.78
C GLY A 329 -2.77 -2.23 3.80
N GLY A 330 -3.10 -2.22 5.10
CA GLY A 330 -2.12 -2.18 6.19
C GLY A 330 -1.63 -3.58 6.59
N ASN A 331 -0.52 -3.63 7.32
CA ASN A 331 0.10 -4.87 7.81
C ASN A 331 0.57 -4.70 9.26
N SER A 332 1.02 -5.81 9.85
CA SER A 332 1.49 -5.95 11.23
C SER A 332 0.42 -5.90 12.31
N GLN A 333 0.75 -6.48 13.46
CA GLN A 333 0.00 -6.33 14.71
C GLN A 333 1.00 -6.11 15.85
N ALA A 334 0.74 -5.12 16.70
CA ALA A 334 1.72 -4.58 17.63
C ALA A 334 3.05 -4.29 16.93
N GLU A 335 3.00 -3.68 15.74
CA GLU A 335 4.15 -3.33 14.87
C GLU A 335 4.92 -4.51 14.25
N HIS A 336 4.61 -5.75 14.61
CA HIS A 336 5.37 -6.91 14.13
C HIS A 336 4.59 -7.69 13.07
N PHE A 337 5.31 -8.21 12.08
CA PHE A 337 4.78 -9.21 11.18
C PHE A 337 4.34 -10.45 11.98
N ARG A 338 3.23 -11.05 11.55
CA ARG A 338 2.71 -12.31 12.06
C ARG A 338 3.04 -13.42 11.06
N PRO A 339 2.74 -14.70 11.34
CA PRO A 339 2.93 -15.74 10.35
C PRO A 339 2.18 -15.41 9.05
N PRO A 340 2.69 -15.81 7.88
CA PRO A 340 2.00 -15.57 6.62
C PRO A 340 0.57 -16.13 6.67
N ASN A 341 -0.37 -15.37 6.12
CA ASN A 341 -1.81 -15.59 6.12
C ASN A 341 -2.52 -15.47 7.48
N ALA A 342 -1.82 -15.18 8.58
CA ALA A 342 -2.45 -15.05 9.89
C ALA A 342 -3.15 -13.68 10.06
N ILE A 343 -4.35 -13.56 9.51
CA ILE A 343 -5.12 -12.32 9.47
C ILE A 343 -6.23 -12.34 10.53
N SER A 344 -7.12 -13.33 10.46
CA SER A 344 -8.32 -13.41 11.30
C SER A 344 -8.00 -13.51 12.79
N GLY A 345 -6.93 -14.23 13.15
CA GLY A 345 -6.46 -14.39 14.53
C GLY A 345 -5.85 -13.12 15.15
N TYR A 346 -5.55 -12.10 14.34
CA TYR A 346 -4.85 -10.88 14.77
C TYR A 346 -5.67 -9.60 14.52
N LEU A 347 -7.00 -9.72 14.48
CA LEU A 347 -7.93 -8.59 14.48
C LEU A 347 -8.03 -7.98 15.89
N THR A 348 -7.12 -7.06 16.20
CA THR A 348 -6.87 -6.57 17.56
C THR A 348 -6.89 -5.03 17.62
N ASN A 349 -6.59 -4.48 18.80
CA ASN A 349 -6.59 -3.02 19.03
C ASN A 349 -5.36 -2.32 18.46
N ASP A 350 -4.28 -3.05 18.21
CA ASP A 350 -2.97 -2.56 17.76
C ASP A 350 -2.59 -3.18 16.41
N THR A 351 -3.60 -3.50 15.60
CA THR A 351 -3.43 -3.89 14.22
C THR A 351 -3.06 -2.68 13.36
N CYS A 352 -2.25 -2.89 12.31
CA CYS A 352 -1.98 -1.92 11.26
C CYS A 352 -1.37 -0.60 11.75
N GLU A 353 -0.04 -0.57 11.93
CA GLU A 353 0.70 0.69 12.09
C GLU A 353 0.63 1.53 10.80
N HIS A 354 0.38 2.83 10.94
CA HIS A 354 0.26 3.76 9.82
C HIS A 354 1.56 3.90 9.01
N CYS A 355 2.73 3.98 9.66
CA CYS A 355 4.02 4.11 8.97
C CYS A 355 4.26 2.99 7.96
N ASN A 356 3.94 1.74 8.32
CA ASN A 356 4.17 0.57 7.49
C ASN A 356 3.47 0.73 6.15
N THR A 357 2.26 1.27 6.19
CA THR A 357 1.44 1.44 5.00
C THR A 357 2.00 2.53 4.11
N VAL A 358 2.38 3.68 4.68
CA VAL A 358 3.00 4.76 3.91
C VAL A 358 4.34 4.32 3.29
N ASN A 359 5.17 3.57 4.04
CA ASN A 359 6.41 3.01 3.50
C ASN A 359 6.14 1.93 2.43
N MET A 360 5.09 1.13 2.56
CA MET A 360 4.67 0.19 1.51
C MET A 360 4.17 0.94 0.27
N LEU A 361 3.46 2.06 0.39
CA LEU A 361 3.09 2.92 -0.74
C LEU A 361 4.33 3.47 -1.44
N LYS A 362 5.33 3.93 -0.67
CA LYS A 362 6.61 4.41 -1.21
C LYS A 362 7.35 3.29 -1.97
N LEU A 363 7.48 2.09 -1.40
CA LEU A 363 8.06 0.92 -2.07
C LEU A 363 7.30 0.55 -3.35
N THR A 364 5.97 0.53 -3.28
CA THR A 364 5.07 0.24 -4.41
C THR A 364 5.33 1.18 -5.57
N ARG A 365 5.43 2.48 -5.28
CA ARG A 365 5.76 3.51 -6.28
C ARG A 365 7.14 3.25 -6.88
N GLU A 366 8.16 2.98 -6.08
CA GLU A 366 9.51 2.74 -6.58
C GLU A 366 9.60 1.52 -7.51
N LEU A 367 8.88 0.44 -7.19
CA LEU A 367 8.78 -0.78 -8.01
C LEU A 367 7.97 -0.56 -9.29
N TRP A 368 6.87 0.20 -9.23
CA TRP A 368 6.06 0.50 -10.40
C TRP A 368 6.83 1.32 -11.44
N LEU A 369 7.71 2.22 -11.01
CA LEU A 369 8.59 2.96 -11.93
C LEU A 369 9.52 2.02 -12.73
N ILE A 370 9.81 0.83 -12.22
CA ILE A 370 10.63 -0.20 -12.89
C ILE A 370 9.75 -1.07 -13.79
N ASP A 371 8.57 -1.48 -13.31
CA ASP A 371 7.59 -2.31 -14.03
C ASP A 371 6.20 -1.65 -14.09
N PRO A 372 6.00 -0.66 -14.99
CA PRO A 372 4.75 0.11 -15.05
C PRO A 372 3.58 -0.66 -15.68
N ASN A 373 3.79 -1.90 -16.14
CA ASN A 373 2.75 -2.77 -16.69
C ASN A 373 1.99 -3.55 -15.63
N ARG A 374 2.56 -3.70 -14.43
CA ARG A 374 1.94 -4.45 -13.35
C ARG A 374 0.93 -3.60 -12.57
N ALA A 375 -0.33 -3.62 -13.00
CA ALA A 375 -1.43 -2.87 -12.38
C ALA A 375 -1.64 -3.21 -10.89
N ALA A 376 -1.29 -4.44 -10.47
CA ALA A 376 -1.39 -4.89 -9.09
C ALA A 376 -0.69 -3.97 -8.07
N TYR A 377 0.39 -3.27 -8.47
CA TYR A 377 1.02 -2.27 -7.62
C TYR A 377 0.03 -1.15 -7.26
N PHE A 378 -0.66 -0.60 -8.25
CA PHE A 378 -1.60 0.50 -8.01
C PHE A 378 -2.99 0.06 -7.55
N ASP A 379 -3.35 -1.21 -7.72
CA ASP A 379 -4.49 -1.81 -7.02
C ASP A 379 -4.25 -1.87 -5.50
N PHE A 380 -3.06 -2.29 -5.07
CA PHE A 380 -2.65 -2.21 -3.68
C PHE A 380 -2.54 -0.74 -3.21
N PHE A 381 -1.90 0.13 -4.01
CA PHE A 381 -1.71 1.54 -3.66
C PHE A 381 -3.05 2.23 -3.39
N GLU A 382 -4.02 2.08 -4.29
CA GLU A 382 -5.37 2.64 -4.15
C GLU A 382 -6.07 2.09 -2.90
N ARG A 383 -6.01 0.77 -2.68
CA ARG A 383 -6.63 0.14 -1.51
C ARG A 383 -6.05 0.67 -0.20
N ALA A 384 -4.73 0.68 -0.07
CA ALA A 384 -4.02 1.11 1.13
C ALA A 384 -4.18 2.62 1.41
N LEU A 385 -4.06 3.45 0.36
CA LEU A 385 -4.26 4.89 0.47
C LEU A 385 -5.68 5.21 0.95
N ALA A 386 -6.69 4.70 0.25
CA ALA A 386 -8.08 5.04 0.52
C ALA A 386 -8.55 4.53 1.89
N ASN A 387 -8.14 3.33 2.31
CA ASN A 387 -8.75 2.69 3.48
C ASN A 387 -7.93 2.81 4.76
N HIS A 388 -6.62 3.01 4.67
CA HIS A 388 -5.78 3.15 5.84
C HIS A 388 -5.22 4.56 5.99
N VAL A 389 -4.56 5.10 4.96
CA VAL A 389 -3.82 6.38 5.06
C VAL A 389 -4.76 7.58 5.18
N ILE A 390 -5.75 7.72 4.28
CA ILE A 390 -6.66 8.89 4.30
C ILE A 390 -7.49 8.92 5.59
N GLY A 391 -7.92 7.75 6.07
CA GLY A 391 -8.69 7.59 7.30
C GLY A 391 -7.87 7.68 8.59
N ALA A 392 -6.53 7.67 8.51
CA ALA A 392 -5.68 7.79 9.69
C ALA A 392 -5.66 9.21 10.28
N GLN A 393 -6.11 10.22 9.54
CA GLN A 393 -6.18 11.60 9.99
C GLN A 393 -7.57 11.95 10.52
N ASN A 394 -7.64 12.57 11.71
CA ASN A 394 -8.89 13.05 12.29
C ASN A 394 -9.47 14.20 11.45
N PRO A 395 -10.62 14.02 10.79
CA PRO A 395 -11.22 15.08 9.99
C PRO A 395 -11.86 16.20 10.82
N ALA A 396 -12.14 15.97 12.10
CA ALA A 396 -12.74 16.95 13.01
C ALA A 396 -11.73 17.90 13.66
N ASP A 397 -10.44 17.69 13.41
CA ASP A 397 -9.35 18.46 13.98
C ASP A 397 -8.75 19.43 12.96
N GLY A 398 -8.65 20.71 13.31
CA GLY A 398 -8.07 21.73 12.44
C GLY A 398 -6.59 21.51 12.10
N HIS A 399 -5.85 20.80 12.95
CA HIS A 399 -4.44 20.43 12.73
C HIS A 399 -4.28 19.02 12.15
N GLY A 400 -5.38 18.27 11.99
CA GLY A 400 -5.35 16.94 11.37
C GLY A 400 -4.44 15.97 12.10
N HIS A 401 -4.58 15.87 13.42
CA HIS A 401 -3.88 14.84 14.19
C HIS A 401 -4.21 13.43 13.69
N VAL A 402 -3.27 12.51 13.80
CA VAL A 402 -3.34 11.17 13.19
C VAL A 402 -3.34 10.06 14.23
N THR A 403 -3.83 8.88 13.84
CA THR A 403 -3.69 7.64 14.62
C THR A 403 -2.34 6.97 14.37
N TYR A 404 -1.84 6.24 15.36
CA TYR A 404 -0.72 5.32 15.19
C TYR A 404 -1.18 3.98 14.61
N PHE A 405 -2.08 3.28 15.33
CA PHE A 405 -2.72 2.04 14.91
C PHE A 405 -4.12 2.29 14.36
N THR A 406 -4.54 1.43 13.45
CA THR A 406 -5.92 1.35 12.97
C THR A 406 -6.52 0.03 13.43
N PRO A 407 -7.22 0.00 14.60
CA PRO A 407 -7.78 -1.22 15.17
C PRO A 407 -8.67 -1.95 14.16
N LEU A 408 -8.52 -3.27 14.06
CA LEU A 408 -9.39 -4.13 13.26
C LEU A 408 -10.20 -5.13 14.11
N LYS A 409 -10.06 -5.05 15.44
CA LYS A 409 -10.94 -5.73 16.40
C LYS A 409 -12.41 -5.35 16.16
N PRO A 410 -13.36 -6.29 16.33
CA PRO A 410 -14.77 -5.96 16.43
C PRO A 410 -15.03 -4.91 17.52
N GLY A 411 -15.72 -3.83 17.16
CA GLY A 411 -15.98 -2.71 18.05
C GLY A 411 -14.77 -1.79 18.24
N GLY A 412 -13.74 -1.92 17.38
CA GLY A 412 -12.59 -1.02 17.35
C GLY A 412 -12.99 0.43 17.09
N ARG A 413 -12.12 1.36 17.49
CA ARG A 413 -12.36 2.80 17.38
C ARG A 413 -11.04 3.52 17.12
N ARG A 414 -11.03 4.44 16.15
CA ARG A 414 -9.86 5.29 15.85
C ARG A 414 -9.56 6.22 17.02
N GLY A 415 -8.28 6.55 17.19
CA GLY A 415 -7.80 7.38 18.30
C GLY A 415 -7.89 6.69 19.65
N VAL A 416 -7.80 5.35 19.67
CA VAL A 416 -7.66 4.52 20.87
C VAL A 416 -6.61 3.46 20.56
N GLY A 417 -5.72 3.17 21.50
CA GLY A 417 -4.67 2.16 21.33
C GLY A 417 -3.88 1.91 22.61
N PRO A 418 -2.81 1.09 22.55
CA PRO A 418 -1.87 1.02 23.66
C PRO A 418 -1.11 2.34 23.82
N ALA A 419 -0.82 2.73 25.06
CA ALA A 419 -0.17 4.01 25.37
C ALA A 419 1.20 4.18 24.68
N TRP A 420 1.94 3.08 24.49
CA TRP A 420 3.27 3.10 23.87
C TRP A 420 3.22 3.41 22.37
N GLY A 421 2.16 2.98 21.67
CA GLY A 421 1.90 3.30 20.26
C GLY A 421 0.78 4.32 20.12
N GLY A 422 0.85 5.36 20.93
CA GLY A 422 0.05 6.56 20.80
C GLY A 422 -1.25 6.64 21.59
N GLY A 423 -1.92 5.52 21.88
CA GLY A 423 -3.07 5.45 22.81
C GLY A 423 -4.31 6.30 22.50
N THR A 424 -4.19 7.25 21.58
CA THR A 424 -5.02 8.42 21.31
C THR A 424 -4.70 8.95 19.90
N TRP A 425 -5.37 10.02 19.48
CA TRP A 425 -4.88 10.85 18.38
C TRP A 425 -3.55 11.52 18.76
N SER A 426 -2.70 11.81 17.79
CA SER A 426 -1.51 12.62 18.04
C SER A 426 -1.89 14.00 18.61
N THR A 427 -0.92 14.72 19.15
CA THR A 427 -1.12 16.04 19.77
C THR A 427 -0.05 17.02 19.29
N ASP A 428 -0.32 18.31 19.49
CA ASP A 428 0.53 19.38 18.96
C ASP A 428 1.98 19.29 19.47
N TYR A 429 2.16 18.99 20.77
CA TYR A 429 3.48 19.02 21.41
C TYR A 429 3.77 17.86 22.38
N ASN A 430 2.87 16.87 22.55
CA ASN A 430 3.03 15.81 23.57
C ASN A 430 3.14 14.38 23.02
N SER A 431 3.08 14.19 21.69
CA SER A 431 3.08 12.88 21.04
C SER A 431 4.42 12.60 20.33
N PHE A 432 4.62 13.20 19.16
CA PHE A 432 5.80 13.08 18.31
C PHE A 432 6.20 11.64 17.94
N TRP A 433 5.22 10.77 17.72
CA TRP A 433 5.45 9.39 17.30
C TRP A 433 5.89 9.30 15.84
N CYS A 434 6.49 8.17 15.43
CA CYS A 434 6.87 7.93 14.03
C CYS A 434 5.69 8.10 13.04
N CYS A 435 4.48 7.65 13.42
CA CYS A 435 3.28 7.76 12.60
C CYS A 435 2.81 9.20 12.41
N GLN A 436 3.07 10.09 13.39
CA GLN A 436 2.82 11.51 13.25
C GLN A 436 3.76 12.11 12.22
N GLY A 437 5.06 11.84 12.31
CA GLY A 437 6.07 12.32 11.35
C GLY A 437 5.76 11.86 9.92
N THR A 438 5.49 10.57 9.74
CA THR A 438 5.12 10.00 8.44
C THR A 438 3.79 10.57 7.91
N GLY A 439 2.84 10.84 8.81
CA GLY A 439 1.58 11.49 8.50
C GLY A 439 1.74 12.92 7.97
N LEU A 440 2.73 13.68 8.47
CA LEU A 440 3.05 15.01 7.94
C LEU A 440 3.48 14.92 6.47
N GLU A 441 4.39 14.01 6.16
CA GLU A 441 4.95 13.87 4.81
C GLU A 441 3.92 13.38 3.79
N VAL A 442 3.14 12.35 4.11
CA VAL A 442 2.23 11.77 3.11
C VAL A 442 1.12 12.75 2.73
N ASN A 443 0.59 13.51 3.70
CA ASN A 443 -0.51 14.45 3.46
C ASN A 443 -0.06 15.68 2.65
N THR A 444 1.23 16.02 2.63
CA THR A 444 1.74 17.09 1.76
C THR A 444 1.90 16.69 0.31
N ARG A 445 1.89 15.38 -0.02
CA ARG A 445 2.15 14.86 -1.37
C ARG A 445 1.16 13.82 -1.89
N LEU A 446 -0.08 13.80 -1.40
CA LEU A 446 -1.12 12.82 -1.80
C LEU A 446 -1.38 12.72 -3.31
N MET A 447 -0.98 13.73 -4.09
CA MET A 447 -1.14 13.77 -5.55
C MET A 447 0.01 13.15 -6.34
N ASP A 448 1.15 12.85 -5.70
CA ASP A 448 2.44 12.52 -6.35
C ASP A 448 2.45 11.21 -7.16
N SER A 449 1.35 10.46 -7.06
CA SER A 449 1.17 9.15 -7.68
C SER A 449 -0.13 9.05 -8.49
N ILE A 450 -0.79 10.18 -8.77
CA ILE A 450 -1.96 10.22 -9.66
C ILE A 450 -1.54 9.97 -11.11
N TYR A 451 -0.47 10.65 -11.54
CA TYR A 451 0.00 10.66 -12.92
C TYR A 451 1.48 10.32 -13.02
N PHE A 452 1.85 9.69 -14.12
CA PHE A 452 3.23 9.40 -14.51
C PHE A 452 3.37 9.59 -16.02
N TYR A 453 4.60 9.66 -16.52
CA TYR A 453 4.84 9.74 -17.96
C TYR A 453 5.99 8.84 -18.42
N ASN A 454 5.98 8.49 -19.71
CA ASN A 454 7.13 7.95 -20.42
C ASN A 454 7.11 8.49 -21.85
N GLY A 455 8.11 9.30 -22.21
CA GLY A 455 8.10 10.07 -23.45
C GLY A 455 6.84 10.93 -23.54
N THR A 456 6.01 10.69 -24.55
CA THR A 456 4.74 11.40 -24.75
C THR A 456 3.52 10.69 -24.14
N THR A 457 3.69 9.53 -23.52
CA THR A 457 2.59 8.77 -22.89
C THR A 457 2.31 9.30 -21.50
N LEU A 458 1.08 9.74 -21.25
CA LEU A 458 0.56 10.03 -19.91
C LEU A 458 -0.07 8.77 -19.33
N THR A 459 0.38 8.32 -18.16
CA THR A 459 -0.29 7.26 -17.39
C THR A 459 -1.11 7.85 -16.25
N VAL A 460 -2.37 7.43 -16.13
CA VAL A 460 -3.29 7.79 -15.05
C VAL A 460 -3.49 6.56 -14.16
N ASN A 461 -2.95 6.63 -12.94
CA ASN A 461 -2.94 5.53 -11.98
C ASN A 461 -4.05 5.66 -10.92
N LEU A 462 -4.31 6.88 -10.42
CA LEU A 462 -5.30 7.14 -9.38
C LEU A 462 -6.38 8.11 -9.86
N PHE A 463 -7.56 7.98 -9.28
CA PHE A 463 -8.75 8.74 -9.67
C PHE A 463 -9.16 9.71 -8.58
N ALA A 464 -8.66 10.94 -8.67
CA ALA A 464 -8.93 11.99 -7.70
C ALA A 464 -9.02 13.38 -8.38
N PRO A 465 -9.87 14.30 -7.87
CA PRO A 465 -9.96 15.65 -8.38
C PRO A 465 -8.61 16.35 -8.36
N SER A 466 -8.07 16.66 -9.54
CA SER A 466 -6.71 17.17 -9.67
C SER A 466 -6.49 17.91 -10.98
N THR A 467 -5.43 18.72 -11.02
CA THR A 467 -4.92 19.34 -12.24
C THR A 467 -3.44 19.02 -12.37
N LEU A 468 -3.07 18.44 -13.51
CA LEU A 468 -1.68 18.27 -13.95
C LEU A 468 -1.33 19.38 -14.93
N ASN A 469 -0.28 20.13 -14.63
CA ASN A 469 0.45 20.98 -15.55
C ASN A 469 1.68 20.21 -16.07
N TRP A 470 1.56 19.63 -17.25
CA TRP A 470 2.66 18.98 -17.96
C TRP A 470 3.48 20.04 -18.72
N SER A 471 4.22 20.84 -17.95
CA SER A 471 4.97 21.99 -18.44
C SER A 471 5.94 21.66 -19.57
N GLN A 472 6.58 20.49 -19.52
CA GLN A 472 7.50 20.00 -20.56
C GLN A 472 6.85 19.84 -21.94
N ARG A 473 5.50 19.79 -22.00
CA ARG A 473 4.72 19.70 -23.24
C ARG A 473 3.73 20.85 -23.44
N GLY A 474 3.63 21.78 -22.49
CA GLY A 474 2.62 22.83 -22.50
C GLY A 474 1.18 22.32 -22.44
N ILE A 475 0.96 21.15 -21.83
CA ILE A 475 -0.36 20.48 -21.72
C ILE A 475 -0.87 20.60 -20.29
N THR A 476 -2.15 20.91 -20.12
CA THR A 476 -2.84 20.82 -18.84
C THR A 476 -3.93 19.75 -18.91
N VAL A 477 -3.97 18.89 -17.89
CA VAL A 477 -4.98 17.85 -17.72
C VAL A 477 -5.72 18.09 -16.42
N THR A 478 -7.02 18.38 -16.50
CA THR A 478 -7.89 18.49 -15.33
C THR A 478 -8.70 17.22 -15.18
N GLN A 479 -8.55 16.52 -14.06
CA GLN A 479 -9.37 15.38 -13.69
C GLN A 479 -10.52 15.82 -12.79
N SER A 480 -11.75 15.66 -13.28
CA SER A 480 -12.98 15.95 -12.56
C SER A 480 -13.72 14.64 -12.26
N THR A 481 -13.97 14.39 -10.97
CA THR A 481 -14.65 13.17 -10.52
C THR A 481 -15.20 13.36 -9.11
N ASN A 482 -16.24 12.59 -8.76
CA ASN A 482 -16.64 12.37 -7.37
C ASN A 482 -16.32 10.93 -6.90
N TYR A 483 -15.46 10.23 -7.64
CA TYR A 483 -14.95 8.91 -7.28
C TYR A 483 -14.39 8.94 -5.84
N PRO A 484 -14.69 7.93 -5.00
CA PRO A 484 -15.40 6.68 -5.30
C PRO A 484 -16.92 6.72 -5.06
N VAL A 485 -17.56 7.88 -4.90
CA VAL A 485 -19.04 7.95 -4.80
C VAL A 485 -19.69 7.56 -6.13
N GLY A 486 -19.22 8.16 -7.22
CA GLY A 486 -19.52 7.76 -8.58
C GLY A 486 -18.45 6.85 -9.17
N ASP A 487 -18.78 6.17 -10.27
CA ASP A 487 -17.90 5.24 -10.98
C ASP A 487 -17.14 5.88 -12.15
N THR A 488 -17.22 7.20 -12.30
CA THR A 488 -16.76 7.90 -13.50
C THR A 488 -15.76 9.00 -13.17
N THR A 489 -14.68 9.08 -13.95
CA THR A 489 -13.72 10.19 -13.94
C THR A 489 -13.59 10.77 -15.34
N THR A 490 -13.42 12.08 -15.46
CA THR A 490 -13.22 12.76 -16.74
C THR A 490 -11.95 13.57 -16.72
N LEU A 491 -11.08 13.34 -17.71
CA LEU A 491 -9.88 14.13 -17.99
C LEU A 491 -10.22 15.14 -19.07
N SER A 492 -10.08 16.43 -18.77
CA SER A 492 -10.23 17.52 -19.75
C SER A 492 -8.86 18.04 -20.14
N LEU A 493 -8.60 18.14 -21.44
CA LEU A 493 -7.30 18.52 -21.98
C LEU A 493 -7.30 19.98 -22.43
N SER A 494 -6.25 20.74 -22.08
CA SER A 494 -6.06 22.12 -22.55
C SER A 494 -4.58 22.45 -22.74
N GLY A 495 -4.28 23.59 -23.36
CA GLY A 495 -2.91 23.99 -23.72
C GLY A 495 -2.49 23.59 -25.14
N THR A 496 -1.19 23.49 -25.38
CA THR A 496 -0.62 23.25 -26.70
C THR A 496 -0.61 21.76 -27.03
N MET A 497 -1.66 21.28 -27.71
CA MET A 497 -1.69 19.91 -28.20
C MET A 497 -0.89 19.80 -29.49
N SER A 498 0.14 18.96 -29.49
CA SER A 498 0.94 18.68 -30.69
C SER A 498 1.26 17.20 -30.82
N GLY A 499 1.20 16.74 -32.07
CA GLY A 499 1.48 15.36 -32.46
C GLY A 499 0.47 14.34 -31.94
N SER A 500 0.71 13.09 -32.32
CA SER A 500 -0.02 11.94 -31.78
C SER A 500 0.66 11.48 -30.49
N TRP A 501 -0.13 11.24 -29.44
CA TRP A 501 0.37 10.75 -28.15
C TRP A 501 -0.69 9.95 -27.38
N SER A 502 -0.26 9.26 -26.33
CA SER A 502 -1.07 8.25 -25.65
C SER A 502 -1.52 8.71 -24.26
N ILE A 503 -2.79 8.47 -23.95
CA ILE A 503 -3.30 8.45 -22.57
C ILE A 503 -3.52 6.98 -22.20
N ARG A 504 -2.80 6.53 -21.19
CA ARG A 504 -2.82 5.18 -20.64
C ARG A 504 -3.49 5.20 -19.28
N VAL A 505 -4.62 4.53 -19.11
CA VAL A 505 -5.40 4.56 -17.87
C VAL A 505 -5.41 3.18 -17.22
N ARG A 506 -5.15 3.12 -15.91
CA ARG A 506 -5.28 1.87 -15.15
C ARG A 506 -6.72 1.38 -15.20
N ILE A 507 -6.90 0.10 -15.48
CA ILE A 507 -8.17 -0.61 -15.28
C ILE A 507 -8.00 -1.48 -14.03
N PRO A 508 -8.56 -1.10 -12.87
CA PRO A 508 -8.34 -1.81 -11.63
C PRO A 508 -8.82 -3.27 -11.69
N ALA A 509 -8.15 -4.19 -11.00
CA ALA A 509 -8.55 -5.61 -10.98
C ALA A 509 -9.99 -5.85 -10.49
N TRP A 510 -10.53 -4.94 -9.67
CA TRP A 510 -11.91 -5.03 -9.18
C TRP A 510 -12.96 -4.55 -10.21
N ALA A 511 -12.58 -3.81 -11.26
CA ALA A 511 -13.51 -3.13 -12.16
C ALA A 511 -13.82 -3.96 -13.42
N THR A 512 -14.98 -4.62 -13.45
CA THR A 512 -15.46 -5.38 -14.62
C THR A 512 -16.39 -4.51 -15.47
N GLY A 513 -16.26 -4.58 -16.81
CA GLY A 513 -17.06 -3.77 -17.72
C GLY A 513 -16.66 -2.30 -17.76
N ALA A 514 -15.39 -2.01 -17.46
CA ALA A 514 -14.84 -0.66 -17.59
C ALA A 514 -14.94 -0.16 -19.03
N THR A 515 -15.12 1.15 -19.21
CA THR A 515 -15.15 1.77 -20.53
C THR A 515 -14.30 3.03 -20.56
N VAL A 516 -13.71 3.31 -21.72
CA VAL A 516 -13.00 4.56 -22.02
C VAL A 516 -13.69 5.20 -23.20
N ALA A 517 -14.18 6.42 -23.04
CA ALA A 517 -14.79 7.22 -24.08
C ALA A 517 -13.99 8.50 -24.29
N VAL A 518 -14.01 9.00 -25.53
CA VAL A 518 -13.43 10.30 -25.85
C VAL A 518 -14.43 11.15 -26.57
N ASN A 519 -14.65 12.38 -26.08
CA ASN A 519 -15.67 13.29 -26.58
C ASN A 519 -17.06 12.62 -26.68
N GLY A 520 -17.38 11.76 -25.69
CA GLY A 520 -18.63 10.99 -25.63
C GLY A 520 -18.65 9.70 -26.45
N ALA A 521 -17.68 9.44 -27.32
CA ALA A 521 -17.61 8.22 -28.12
C ALA A 521 -16.76 7.13 -27.44
N THR A 522 -17.36 5.99 -27.12
CA THR A 522 -16.64 4.81 -26.56
C THR A 522 -15.55 4.35 -27.52
N GLN A 523 -14.35 4.14 -27.00
CA GLN A 523 -13.18 3.67 -27.75
C GLN A 523 -13.11 2.14 -27.71
N SER A 524 -12.70 1.53 -28.82
CA SER A 524 -12.44 0.09 -28.91
C SER A 524 -11.03 -0.24 -28.40
N VAL A 525 -10.83 -0.11 -27.09
CA VAL A 525 -9.57 -0.44 -26.40
C VAL A 525 -9.78 -1.58 -25.43
N ASP A 526 -8.73 -2.36 -25.18
CA ASP A 526 -8.77 -3.42 -24.16
C ASP A 526 -8.90 -2.79 -22.76
N THR A 527 -9.95 -3.19 -22.06
CA THR A 527 -10.26 -2.78 -20.69
C THR A 527 -10.29 -3.99 -19.75
N THR A 528 -9.40 -4.95 -19.96
CA THR A 528 -9.25 -6.11 -19.09
C THR A 528 -8.96 -5.68 -17.65
N PRO A 529 -9.67 -6.20 -16.64
CA PRO A 529 -9.38 -5.88 -15.24
C PRO A 529 -7.93 -6.23 -14.85
N GLY A 530 -7.26 -5.36 -14.10
CA GLY A 530 -5.87 -5.56 -13.69
C GLY A 530 -4.86 -5.23 -14.78
N SER A 531 -5.21 -4.34 -15.70
CA SER A 531 -4.38 -3.95 -16.84
C SER A 531 -4.38 -2.42 -17.05
N TYR A 532 -3.92 -1.97 -18.22
CA TYR A 532 -3.97 -0.57 -18.63
C TYR A 532 -4.56 -0.43 -20.04
N ALA A 533 -5.63 0.36 -20.16
CA ALA A 533 -6.20 0.73 -21.45
C ALA A 533 -5.43 1.92 -22.03
N THR A 534 -5.03 1.86 -23.30
CA THR A 534 -4.26 2.93 -23.95
C THR A 534 -5.00 3.49 -25.15
N VAL A 535 -5.20 4.81 -25.16
CA VAL A 535 -5.80 5.55 -26.27
C VAL A 535 -4.73 6.47 -26.87
N THR A 536 -4.35 6.22 -28.13
CA THR A 536 -3.32 7.00 -28.86
C THR A 536 -3.96 7.80 -29.97
N ARG A 537 -3.84 9.13 -29.93
CA ARG A 537 -4.49 10.04 -30.88
C ARG A 537 -3.71 11.34 -31.03
N THR A 538 -4.06 12.10 -32.07
CA THR A 538 -3.79 13.54 -32.08
C THR A 538 -4.90 14.21 -31.26
N TRP A 539 -4.54 14.82 -30.15
CA TRP A 539 -5.48 15.44 -29.21
C TRP A 539 -5.70 16.91 -29.57
N ALA A 540 -6.88 17.44 -29.26
CA ALA A 540 -7.20 18.86 -29.37
C ALA A 540 -7.48 19.46 -27.99
N ALA A 541 -7.22 20.76 -27.82
CA ALA A 541 -7.67 21.46 -26.62
C ALA A 541 -9.20 21.41 -26.54
N GLY A 542 -9.73 21.09 -25.37
CA GLY A 542 -11.15 20.81 -25.14
C GLY A 542 -11.54 19.34 -25.27
N ASP A 543 -10.66 18.46 -25.74
CA ASP A 543 -10.93 17.01 -25.73
C ASP A 543 -11.14 16.51 -24.29
N THR A 544 -12.09 15.58 -24.13
CA THR A 544 -12.41 14.94 -22.86
C THR A 544 -12.26 13.43 -22.95
N VAL A 545 -11.54 12.83 -22.00
CA VAL A 545 -11.46 11.37 -21.82
C VAL A 545 -12.27 10.99 -20.59
N THR A 546 -13.36 10.27 -20.80
CA THR A 546 -14.22 9.77 -19.73
C THR A 546 -13.92 8.29 -19.49
N VAL A 547 -13.63 7.94 -18.25
CA VAL A 547 -13.33 6.57 -17.82
C VAL A 547 -14.38 6.16 -16.81
N ARG A 548 -15.09 5.07 -17.10
CA ARG A 548 -16.09 4.47 -16.22
C ARG A 548 -15.56 3.15 -15.67
N LEU A 549 -15.61 3.00 -14.35
CA LEU A 549 -15.09 1.86 -13.59
C LEU A 549 -16.21 1.27 -12.71
N PRO A 550 -17.09 0.40 -13.26
CA PRO A 550 -18.24 -0.10 -12.52
C PRO A 550 -17.85 -0.76 -11.20
N MET A 551 -18.44 -0.25 -10.11
CA MET A 551 -18.21 -0.74 -8.75
C MET A 551 -19.32 -1.69 -8.31
N ARG A 552 -18.95 -2.77 -7.64
CA ARG A 552 -19.89 -3.74 -7.05
C ARG A 552 -19.49 -4.08 -5.62
N VAL A 553 -20.44 -4.61 -4.87
CA VAL A 553 -20.18 -5.19 -3.55
C VAL A 553 -19.43 -6.52 -3.74
N VAL A 554 -18.31 -6.69 -3.04
CA VAL A 554 -17.53 -7.93 -3.01
C VAL A 554 -17.19 -8.28 -1.57
N LEU A 555 -17.42 -9.55 -1.22
CA LEU A 555 -16.94 -10.12 0.03
C LEU A 555 -15.47 -10.52 -0.15
N SER A 556 -14.59 -10.01 0.71
CA SER A 556 -13.15 -10.27 0.71
C SER A 556 -12.79 -11.10 1.95
N PRO A 557 -12.62 -12.43 1.80
CA PRO A 557 -12.25 -13.30 2.92
C PRO A 557 -10.87 -12.96 3.50
N ALA A 558 -10.68 -13.23 4.78
CA ALA A 558 -9.36 -13.28 5.39
C ALA A 558 -8.57 -14.48 4.83
N ASN A 559 -7.27 -14.32 4.65
CA ASN A 559 -6.42 -15.32 4.00
C ASN A 559 -6.43 -16.69 4.71
N ASP A 560 -6.56 -16.69 6.04
CA ASP A 560 -6.56 -17.88 6.89
C ASP A 560 -7.95 -18.44 7.19
N ASN A 561 -9.02 -17.68 6.96
CA ASN A 561 -10.36 -18.08 7.38
C ASN A 561 -11.45 -17.52 6.46
N ALA A 562 -11.98 -18.37 5.59
CA ALA A 562 -13.04 -18.00 4.66
C ALA A 562 -14.36 -17.59 5.36
N ALA A 563 -14.58 -18.00 6.61
CA ALA A 563 -15.74 -17.61 7.41
C ALA A 563 -15.59 -16.23 8.07
N VAL A 564 -14.44 -15.57 7.91
CA VAL A 564 -14.20 -14.20 8.35
C VAL A 564 -13.90 -13.34 7.13
N ALA A 565 -14.74 -12.35 6.85
CA ALA A 565 -14.60 -11.57 5.62
C ALA A 565 -14.96 -10.10 5.83
N ALA A 566 -14.41 -9.24 4.99
CA ALA A 566 -14.76 -7.83 4.91
C ALA A 566 -15.59 -7.54 3.67
N VAL A 567 -16.41 -6.48 3.71
CA VAL A 567 -17.20 -6.04 2.57
C VAL A 567 -16.47 -4.91 1.88
N THR A 568 -16.38 -4.97 0.54
CA THR A 568 -15.79 -3.91 -0.29
C THR A 568 -16.78 -3.44 -1.34
N TYR A 569 -16.67 -2.16 -1.74
CA TYR A 569 -17.38 -1.57 -2.87
C TYR A 569 -16.38 -0.82 -3.75
N GLY A 570 -16.02 -1.41 -4.88
CA GLY A 570 -14.87 -0.93 -5.67
C GLY A 570 -13.57 -0.95 -4.85
N PRO A 571 -12.87 0.19 -4.69
CA PRO A 571 -11.65 0.27 -3.89
C PRO A 571 -11.93 0.36 -2.38
N MET A 572 -13.17 0.67 -1.98
CA MET A 572 -13.50 1.03 -0.60
C MET A 572 -13.84 -0.20 0.22
N VAL A 573 -13.17 -0.35 1.36
CA VAL A 573 -13.58 -1.25 2.44
C VAL A 573 -14.72 -0.58 3.19
N LEU A 574 -15.80 -1.32 3.44
CA LEU A 574 -16.94 -0.85 4.22
C LEU A 574 -16.82 -1.31 5.66
N ALA A 575 -17.19 -0.44 6.59
CA ALA A 575 -17.23 -0.71 8.02
C ALA A 575 -18.64 -0.54 8.57
N GLY A 576 -19.05 -1.45 9.44
CA GLY A 576 -20.31 -1.38 10.16
C GLY A 576 -20.24 -0.35 11.27
N ASN A 577 -21.23 0.53 11.35
CA ASN A 577 -21.34 1.54 12.39
C ASN A 577 -22.17 1.00 13.57
N TYR A 578 -21.52 0.84 14.71
CA TYR A 578 -22.13 0.37 15.96
C TYR A 578 -22.26 1.47 17.02
N GLY A 579 -22.05 2.74 16.67
CA GLY A 579 -22.18 3.86 17.60
C GLY A 579 -21.22 3.71 18.78
N ASN A 580 -21.74 3.59 20.00
CA ASN A 580 -20.93 3.32 21.20
C ASN A 580 -21.10 1.88 21.72
N THR A 581 -21.76 1.00 20.95
CA THR A 581 -21.97 -0.40 21.34
C THR A 581 -20.66 -1.17 21.33
N THR A 582 -20.35 -1.84 22.44
CA THR A 582 -19.22 -2.75 22.54
C THR A 582 -19.52 -4.05 21.83
N LEU A 583 -18.57 -4.56 21.05
CA LEU A 583 -18.66 -5.86 20.40
C LEU A 583 -17.65 -6.83 21.02
N ASN A 584 -18.13 -8.00 21.45
CA ASN A 584 -17.30 -9.04 22.06
C ASN A 584 -16.88 -10.13 21.07
N ALA A 585 -17.48 -10.13 19.87
CA ALA A 585 -17.18 -11.06 18.78
C ALA A 585 -17.48 -10.40 17.44
N LEU A 586 -16.98 -10.98 16.36
CA LEU A 586 -17.34 -10.59 14.99
C LEU A 586 -18.86 -10.77 14.79
N PRO A 587 -19.61 -9.72 14.42
CA PRO A 587 -21.02 -9.86 14.09
C PRO A 587 -21.22 -10.78 12.87
N SER A 588 -22.26 -11.61 12.90
CA SER A 588 -22.64 -12.48 11.79
C SER A 588 -23.38 -11.67 10.73
N LEU A 589 -22.76 -11.44 9.58
CA LEU A 589 -23.30 -10.68 8.46
C LEU A 589 -24.10 -11.59 7.53
N ASN A 590 -25.32 -11.19 7.20
CA ASN A 590 -26.01 -11.71 6.02
C ASN A 590 -25.49 -10.98 4.77
N ALA A 591 -24.53 -11.58 4.06
CA ALA A 591 -23.84 -10.94 2.94
C ALA A 591 -24.78 -10.50 1.80
N THR A 592 -25.89 -11.21 1.55
CA THR A 592 -26.84 -10.87 0.47
C THR A 592 -27.72 -9.67 0.79
N SER A 593 -27.76 -9.24 2.06
CA SER A 593 -28.54 -8.07 2.50
C SER A 593 -27.84 -6.73 2.27
N VAL A 594 -26.55 -6.73 1.90
CA VAL A 594 -25.78 -5.51 1.69
C VAL A 594 -26.36 -4.72 0.51
N THR A 595 -26.97 -3.57 0.82
CA THR A 595 -27.67 -2.74 -0.17
C THR A 595 -27.19 -1.30 -0.07
N ARG A 596 -26.87 -0.69 -1.22
CA ARG A 596 -26.52 0.74 -1.29
C ARG A 596 -27.79 1.58 -1.11
N THR A 597 -27.76 2.55 -0.21
CA THR A 597 -28.94 3.38 0.16
C THR A 597 -28.85 4.82 -0.32
N SER A 598 -27.71 5.24 -0.90
CA SER A 598 -27.49 6.61 -1.39
C SER A 598 -26.78 6.62 -2.74
N THR A 599 -27.15 7.57 -3.60
CA THR A 599 -26.46 7.86 -4.86
C THR A 599 -25.47 9.01 -4.75
N SER A 600 -25.63 9.90 -3.76
CA SER A 600 -24.77 11.07 -3.52
C SER A 600 -23.67 10.84 -2.48
N SER A 601 -23.71 9.69 -1.80
CA SER A 601 -22.68 9.24 -0.85
C SER A 601 -22.49 7.73 -0.94
N LEU A 602 -21.40 7.25 -0.36
CA LEU A 602 -21.21 5.82 -0.11
C LEU A 602 -21.89 5.48 1.23
N ALA A 603 -23.17 5.11 1.16
CA ALA A 603 -23.95 4.66 2.29
C ALA A 603 -24.66 3.35 1.93
N PHE A 604 -24.62 2.41 2.86
CA PHE A 604 -25.19 1.08 2.68
C PHE A 604 -25.88 0.63 3.97
N THR A 605 -26.76 -0.35 3.85
CA THR A 605 -27.33 -1.10 4.97
C THR A 605 -27.08 -2.58 4.77
N ALA A 606 -26.97 -3.32 5.86
CA ALA A 606 -26.97 -4.78 5.85
C ALA A 606 -27.70 -5.31 7.10
N THR A 607 -27.95 -6.60 7.16
CA THR A 607 -28.43 -7.32 8.34
C THR A 607 -27.25 -8.05 8.98
N ALA A 608 -26.97 -7.75 10.25
CA ALA A 608 -25.97 -8.45 11.04
C ALA A 608 -26.56 -8.85 12.40
N ASN A 609 -26.36 -10.10 12.83
CA ASN A 609 -26.98 -10.68 14.03
C ASN A 609 -28.51 -10.46 14.09
N GLY A 610 -29.19 -10.52 12.94
CA GLY A 610 -30.64 -10.31 12.83
C GLY A 610 -31.11 -8.85 12.92
N ALA A 611 -30.21 -7.87 13.06
CA ALA A 611 -30.53 -6.45 13.11
C ALA A 611 -29.94 -5.68 11.91
N THR A 612 -30.59 -4.59 11.51
CA THR A 612 -30.05 -3.69 10.48
C THR A 612 -28.84 -2.91 11.01
N VAL A 613 -27.76 -2.87 10.24
CA VAL A 613 -26.55 -2.10 10.50
C VAL A 613 -26.24 -1.20 9.30
N ASN A 614 -25.84 0.04 9.57
CA ASN A 614 -25.36 0.96 8.55
C ASN A 614 -23.89 0.65 8.23
N LEU A 615 -23.54 0.60 6.95
CA LEU A 615 -22.16 0.51 6.49
C LEU A 615 -21.75 1.80 5.78
N ALA A 616 -20.52 2.23 6.04
CA ALA A 616 -19.90 3.39 5.41
C ALA A 616 -18.45 3.05 5.02
N PRO A 617 -17.80 3.81 4.11
CA PRO A 617 -16.39 3.67 3.84
C PRO A 617 -15.56 3.72 5.11
N PHE A 618 -14.60 2.81 5.25
CA PHE A 618 -13.80 2.69 6.47
C PHE A 618 -12.95 3.93 6.76
N GLN A 619 -12.57 4.68 5.73
CA GLN A 619 -11.89 5.96 5.86
C GLN A 619 -12.73 7.02 6.62
N ASP A 620 -14.03 6.82 6.73
CA ASP A 620 -14.96 7.71 7.44
C ASP A 620 -15.38 7.16 8.81
N ALA A 621 -14.81 6.02 9.23
CA ALA A 621 -15.09 5.39 10.53
C ALA A 621 -14.43 6.12 11.71
N HIS A 622 -14.97 7.30 12.01
CA HIS A 622 -14.52 8.23 13.05
C HIS A 622 -15.61 8.45 14.09
N GLY A 623 -15.24 8.48 15.37
CA GLY A 623 -16.17 8.85 16.45
C GLY A 623 -17.19 7.76 16.85
N TYR A 624 -17.06 6.55 16.31
CA TYR A 624 -17.91 5.41 16.67
C TYR A 624 -17.11 4.09 16.68
N ASN A 625 -17.63 3.10 17.40
CA ASN A 625 -17.18 1.72 17.39
C ASN A 625 -17.60 1.06 16.08
N TYR A 626 -16.66 0.43 15.40
CA TYR A 626 -16.90 -0.17 14.09
C TYR A 626 -16.49 -1.63 14.04
N THR A 627 -16.92 -2.33 12.99
CA THR A 627 -16.31 -3.59 12.56
C THR A 627 -16.03 -3.54 11.07
N VAL A 628 -14.84 -4.00 10.67
CA VAL A 628 -14.44 -4.11 9.25
C VAL A 628 -14.63 -5.55 8.77
N TYR A 629 -14.20 -6.50 9.60
CA TYR A 629 -14.42 -7.92 9.37
C TYR A 629 -15.71 -8.37 10.04
N TRP A 630 -16.30 -9.40 9.46
CA TRP A 630 -17.57 -9.99 9.84
C TRP A 630 -17.39 -11.50 9.92
N SER A 631 -18.14 -12.13 10.82
CA SER A 631 -18.42 -13.56 10.67
C SER A 631 -19.40 -13.69 9.53
N VAL A 632 -19.19 -14.61 8.61
CA VAL A 632 -20.12 -14.88 7.53
C VAL A 632 -20.56 -16.34 7.63
N SER A 633 -21.81 -16.53 8.06
CA SER A 633 -22.47 -17.84 8.01
C SER A 633 -23.39 -17.85 6.78
N GLY A 634 -23.00 -18.62 5.77
CA GLY A 634 -23.84 -18.83 4.57
C GLY A 634 -23.43 -18.11 3.27
N GLY A 635 -22.15 -17.86 3.01
CA GLY A 635 -21.69 -17.49 1.66
C GLY A 635 -20.18 -17.29 1.62
N THR A 636 -19.39 -18.07 0.90
CA THR A 636 -19.64 -19.05 -0.16
C THR A 636 -19.26 -20.46 0.32
N GLY A 637 -19.87 -21.51 -0.25
CA GLY A 637 -19.37 -22.87 -0.06
C GLY A 637 -17.86 -22.91 -0.32
N THR A 638 -17.15 -23.87 0.28
CA THR A 638 -15.86 -24.31 -0.24
C THR A 638 -15.99 -24.33 -1.77
N THR A 639 -15.17 -23.55 -2.51
CA THR A 639 -15.19 -23.63 -3.97
C THR A 639 -14.80 -25.05 -4.32
N THR A 640 -15.80 -25.83 -4.70
CA THR A 640 -15.60 -27.21 -5.09
C THR A 640 -15.33 -27.24 -6.57
N HIS A 641 -14.51 -28.16 -7.01
CA HIS A 641 -14.14 -28.30 -8.40
C HIS A 641 -14.56 -29.68 -8.88
N LYS A 642 -14.95 -29.78 -10.14
CA LYS A 642 -14.98 -31.03 -10.88
C LYS A 642 -13.64 -31.19 -11.58
N LEU A 643 -13.05 -32.36 -11.46
CA LEU A 643 -11.85 -32.76 -12.20
C LEU A 643 -12.32 -33.40 -13.50
N VAL A 644 -12.27 -32.66 -14.61
CA VAL A 644 -12.70 -33.12 -15.93
C VAL A 644 -11.50 -33.66 -16.71
N ASN A 645 -11.55 -34.93 -17.11
CA ASN A 645 -10.50 -35.53 -17.91
C ASN A 645 -10.53 -34.97 -19.34
N VAL A 646 -9.37 -34.59 -19.89
CA VAL A 646 -9.29 -33.99 -21.23
C VAL A 646 -9.54 -35.03 -22.33
N GLY A 647 -9.11 -36.28 -22.15
CA GLY A 647 -9.28 -37.35 -23.13
C GLY A 647 -10.72 -37.83 -23.29
N SER A 648 -11.49 -37.91 -22.19
CA SER A 648 -12.86 -38.43 -22.21
C SER A 648 -13.95 -37.37 -22.06
N GLY A 649 -13.64 -36.20 -21.47
CA GLY A 649 -14.64 -35.21 -21.05
C GLY A 649 -15.44 -35.60 -19.81
N LEU A 650 -15.17 -36.77 -19.23
CA LEU A 650 -15.83 -37.29 -18.03
C LEU A 650 -15.20 -36.72 -16.76
N VAL A 651 -15.91 -36.81 -15.64
CA VAL A 651 -15.48 -36.27 -14.34
C VAL A 651 -14.98 -37.37 -13.40
N LEU A 652 -13.99 -37.04 -12.57
CA LEU A 652 -13.53 -37.92 -11.49
C LEU A 652 -14.56 -37.97 -10.36
N GLY A 653 -14.91 -39.17 -9.91
CA GLY A 653 -15.74 -39.39 -8.72
C GLY A 653 -15.37 -40.66 -7.98
N ILE A 654 -16.09 -40.93 -6.88
CA ILE A 654 -15.83 -42.09 -6.02
C ILE A 654 -16.92 -43.14 -6.22
N GLN A 655 -16.49 -44.37 -6.51
CA GLN A 655 -17.39 -45.49 -6.79
C GLN A 655 -18.49 -45.62 -5.74
N ASN A 656 -19.74 -45.68 -6.20
CA ASN A 656 -20.95 -45.81 -5.37
C ASN A 656 -21.10 -44.74 -4.28
N MET A 657 -20.52 -43.55 -4.47
CA MET A 657 -20.48 -42.50 -3.44
C MET A 657 -19.94 -43.00 -2.10
N SER A 658 -19.01 -43.97 -2.14
CA SER A 658 -18.48 -44.59 -0.93
C SER A 658 -17.95 -43.51 0.03
N THR A 659 -18.18 -43.69 1.33
CA THR A 659 -17.55 -42.90 2.38
C THR A 659 -16.50 -43.70 3.13
N ALA A 660 -16.19 -44.93 2.71
CA ALA A 660 -15.15 -45.75 3.32
C ALA A 660 -13.76 -45.44 2.74
N ASP A 661 -12.73 -45.75 3.53
CA ASP A 661 -11.34 -45.81 3.05
C ASP A 661 -11.20 -46.88 1.96
N GLY A 662 -10.37 -46.60 0.96
CA GLY A 662 -10.21 -47.48 -0.19
C GLY A 662 -11.36 -47.43 -1.20
N GLY A 663 -12.21 -46.39 -1.15
CA GLY A 663 -13.19 -46.14 -2.22
C GLY A 663 -12.49 -45.82 -3.53
N LEU A 664 -12.78 -46.57 -4.60
CA LEU A 664 -12.12 -46.41 -5.91
C LEU A 664 -12.48 -45.06 -6.55
N ALA A 665 -11.47 -44.35 -7.06
CA ALA A 665 -11.68 -43.19 -7.91
C ALA A 665 -11.84 -43.64 -9.36
N LEU A 666 -12.97 -43.29 -9.98
CA LEU A 666 -13.32 -43.66 -11.35
C LEU A 666 -13.71 -42.40 -12.13
N GLN A 667 -13.66 -42.46 -13.47
CA GLN A 667 -14.30 -41.45 -14.31
C GLN A 667 -15.68 -41.92 -14.79
N TRP A 668 -16.65 -41.02 -14.87
CA TRP A 668 -17.94 -41.27 -15.52
C TRP A 668 -18.68 -39.95 -15.82
N GLY A 669 -19.91 -40.03 -16.32
CA GLY A 669 -20.72 -38.85 -16.64
C GLY A 669 -21.09 -38.07 -15.39
N ASP A 670 -21.04 -36.74 -15.45
CA ASP A 670 -21.39 -35.88 -14.32
C ASP A 670 -22.86 -36.04 -13.90
N THR A 671 -23.09 -36.70 -12.77
CA THR A 671 -24.42 -36.97 -12.20
C THR A 671 -24.91 -35.86 -11.28
N GLY A 672 -24.12 -34.79 -11.07
CA GLY A 672 -24.44 -33.71 -10.13
C GLY A 672 -24.35 -34.09 -8.65
N THR A 673 -23.92 -35.31 -8.33
CA THR A 673 -23.77 -35.82 -6.96
C THR A 673 -22.46 -35.37 -6.31
N ALA A 674 -22.45 -35.33 -4.98
CA ALA A 674 -21.36 -34.75 -4.20
C ALA A 674 -20.02 -35.49 -4.32
N ASP A 675 -20.03 -36.75 -4.76
CA ASP A 675 -18.82 -37.55 -4.98
C ASP A 675 -17.99 -37.06 -6.18
N HIS A 676 -18.53 -36.20 -7.06
CA HIS A 676 -17.80 -35.50 -8.13
C HIS A 676 -17.13 -34.21 -7.71
N ASN A 677 -17.46 -33.73 -6.53
CA ASN A 677 -17.08 -32.41 -6.10
C ASN A 677 -15.86 -32.52 -5.19
N TRP A 678 -14.81 -31.80 -5.52
CA TRP A 678 -13.53 -31.84 -4.84
C TRP A 678 -13.15 -30.46 -4.31
N VAL A 679 -12.87 -30.37 -3.01
CA VAL A 679 -12.24 -29.19 -2.42
C VAL A 679 -10.73 -29.31 -2.63
N VAL A 680 -10.13 -28.30 -3.27
CA VAL A 680 -8.67 -28.21 -3.41
C VAL A 680 -8.12 -27.55 -2.14
N VAL A 681 -7.40 -28.33 -1.34
CA VAL A 681 -6.83 -27.88 -0.06
C VAL A 681 -5.35 -27.66 -0.24
N THR A 682 -4.87 -26.43 -0.11
CA THR A 682 -3.45 -26.08 -0.28
C THR A 682 -2.64 -26.39 0.97
N GLU A 683 -1.50 -27.06 0.82
CA GLU A 683 -0.57 -27.41 1.91
C GLU A 683 0.88 -27.37 1.41
N GLY A 684 1.67 -26.42 1.93
CA GLY A 684 3.12 -26.36 1.66
C GLY A 684 3.53 -26.27 0.18
N GLY A 685 2.73 -25.61 -0.67
CA GLY A 685 2.95 -25.52 -2.12
C GLY A 685 2.38 -26.69 -2.94
N ASN A 686 1.83 -27.71 -2.28
CA ASN A 686 1.07 -28.80 -2.87
C ASN A 686 -0.42 -28.63 -2.59
N VAL A 687 -1.24 -29.55 -3.14
CA VAL A 687 -2.67 -29.63 -2.92
C VAL A 687 -3.10 -31.03 -2.49
N LYS A 688 -4.17 -31.11 -1.71
CA LYS A 688 -4.98 -32.31 -1.51
C LYS A 688 -6.33 -32.11 -2.20
N PHE A 689 -6.84 -33.15 -2.84
CA PHE A 689 -8.21 -33.16 -3.34
C PHE A 689 -9.09 -33.84 -2.30
N ARG A 690 -9.88 -33.05 -1.56
CA ARG A 690 -10.82 -33.57 -0.57
C ARG A 690 -12.20 -33.76 -1.20
N ASN A 691 -12.70 -34.98 -1.20
CA ASN A 691 -14.02 -35.29 -1.71
C ASN A 691 -15.11 -34.66 -0.82
N VAL A 692 -16.11 -34.03 -1.43
CA VAL A 692 -17.18 -33.32 -0.69
C VAL A 692 -18.13 -34.29 0.00
N ASN A 693 -18.40 -35.45 -0.59
CA ASN A 693 -19.31 -36.44 -0.01
C ASN A 693 -18.70 -37.14 1.21
N SER A 694 -17.44 -37.57 1.13
CA SER A 694 -16.82 -38.38 2.18
C SER A 694 -15.92 -37.61 3.15
N GLY A 695 -15.48 -36.39 2.78
CA GLY A 695 -14.48 -35.62 3.51
C GLY A 695 -13.05 -36.19 3.43
N LYS A 696 -12.85 -37.30 2.70
CA LYS A 696 -11.57 -37.99 2.51
C LYS A 696 -10.76 -37.40 1.36
N VAL A 697 -9.48 -37.69 1.31
CA VAL A 697 -8.55 -37.15 0.30
C VAL A 697 -8.15 -38.20 -0.73
N LEU A 698 -7.88 -37.75 -1.96
CA LEU A 698 -7.39 -38.58 -3.06
C LEU A 698 -5.94 -39.04 -2.80
N GLY A 699 -5.70 -40.35 -2.86
CA GLY A 699 -4.40 -40.95 -2.58
C GLY A 699 -4.08 -42.16 -3.46
N VAL A 700 -2.81 -42.54 -3.52
CA VAL A 700 -2.34 -43.68 -4.31
C VAL A 700 -2.28 -44.93 -3.43
N GLU A 701 -2.82 -46.03 -3.91
CA GLU A 701 -2.88 -47.29 -3.16
C GLU A 701 -1.52 -47.71 -2.59
N ASN A 702 -1.45 -47.94 -1.28
CA ASN A 702 -0.26 -48.40 -0.58
C ASN A 702 0.98 -47.54 -0.82
N MET A 703 0.82 -46.25 -1.14
CA MET A 703 1.91 -45.34 -1.53
C MET A 703 2.76 -45.88 -2.70
N SER A 704 2.17 -46.72 -3.55
CA SER A 704 2.89 -47.36 -4.65
C SER A 704 3.55 -46.32 -5.55
N THR A 705 4.69 -46.66 -6.12
CA THR A 705 5.36 -45.87 -7.16
C THR A 705 5.29 -46.55 -8.54
N ALA A 706 4.57 -47.67 -8.65
CA ALA A 706 4.38 -48.39 -9.91
C ALA A 706 3.41 -47.65 -10.85
N ASP A 707 3.61 -47.83 -12.16
CA ASP A 707 2.63 -47.42 -13.16
C ASP A 707 1.36 -48.26 -12.99
N ASN A 708 0.21 -47.66 -13.33
CA ASN A 708 -1.13 -48.25 -13.19
C ASN A 708 -1.54 -48.56 -11.74
N ALA A 709 -0.81 -48.08 -10.74
CA ALA A 709 -1.26 -48.16 -9.35
C ALA A 709 -2.57 -47.41 -9.17
N ARG A 710 -3.49 -47.99 -8.41
CA ARG A 710 -4.86 -47.49 -8.27
C ARG A 710 -4.88 -46.20 -7.46
N VAL A 711 -5.76 -45.28 -7.84
CA VAL A 711 -6.05 -44.07 -7.06
C VAL A 711 -7.39 -44.24 -6.36
N LEU A 712 -7.41 -43.97 -5.06
CA LEU A 712 -8.57 -44.17 -4.17
C LEU A 712 -8.76 -42.94 -3.27
N GLN A 713 -9.76 -42.98 -2.40
CA GLN A 713 -9.88 -42.04 -1.28
C GLN A 713 -9.46 -42.67 0.06
N TRP A 714 -8.91 -41.85 0.94
CA TRP A 714 -8.49 -42.23 2.30
C TRP A 714 -8.71 -41.11 3.31
N ALA A 715 -8.90 -41.46 4.58
CA ALA A 715 -8.74 -40.54 5.68
C ALA A 715 -7.34 -39.89 5.61
N ASP A 716 -7.30 -38.57 5.75
CA ASP A 716 -6.04 -37.84 5.66
C ASP A 716 -5.17 -38.11 6.89
N ASN A 717 -4.02 -38.74 6.66
CA ASN A 717 -3.00 -39.07 7.66
C ASN A 717 -1.69 -38.28 7.43
N GLY A 718 -1.70 -37.30 6.52
CA GLY A 718 -0.56 -36.43 6.24
C GLY A 718 0.55 -37.04 5.36
N THR A 719 0.34 -38.21 4.74
CA THR A 719 1.37 -38.88 3.95
C THR A 719 1.50 -38.29 2.54
N ALA A 720 2.69 -38.44 1.95
CA ALA A 720 3.04 -37.78 0.69
C ALA A 720 2.26 -38.31 -0.54
N ASP A 721 1.68 -39.51 -0.46
CA ASP A 721 0.85 -40.08 -1.53
C ASP A 721 -0.55 -39.43 -1.60
N HIS A 722 -0.96 -38.68 -0.58
CA HIS A 722 -2.17 -37.85 -0.60
C HIS A 722 -1.93 -36.43 -1.15
N LEU A 723 -0.66 -36.04 -1.32
CA LEU A 723 -0.26 -34.72 -1.78
C LEU A 723 0.00 -34.72 -3.28
N TRP A 724 -0.46 -33.66 -3.94
CA TRP A 724 -0.37 -33.50 -5.38
C TRP A 724 0.17 -32.12 -5.75
N THR A 725 0.90 -32.02 -6.85
CA THR A 725 1.34 -30.76 -7.46
C THR A 725 0.55 -30.50 -8.73
N LEU A 726 -0.03 -29.32 -8.85
CA LEU A 726 -0.73 -28.87 -10.07
C LEU A 726 0.25 -28.20 -11.03
N LEU A 727 0.46 -28.80 -12.20
CA LEU A 727 1.35 -28.29 -13.23
C LEU A 727 0.53 -27.72 -14.38
N SER A 728 0.40 -26.39 -14.44
CA SER A 728 -0.31 -25.71 -15.53
C SER A 728 0.32 -26.01 -16.88
N GLN A 729 -0.51 -26.29 -17.88
CA GLN A 729 -0.08 -26.47 -19.27
C GLN A 729 -0.22 -25.20 -20.11
N GLY A 730 -0.65 -24.08 -19.51
CA GLY A 730 -0.82 -22.78 -20.19
C GLY A 730 -2.12 -22.61 -20.98
N ASP A 731 -2.92 -23.66 -21.14
CA ASP A 731 -4.17 -23.67 -21.91
C ASP A 731 -5.44 -23.93 -21.06
N GLY A 732 -5.35 -23.70 -19.75
CA GLY A 732 -6.42 -23.97 -18.79
C GLY A 732 -6.53 -25.43 -18.33
N THR A 733 -5.61 -26.30 -18.76
CA THR A 733 -5.48 -27.67 -18.25
C THR A 733 -4.27 -27.84 -17.34
N TYR A 734 -4.28 -28.92 -16.55
CA TYR A 734 -3.24 -29.26 -15.58
C TYR A 734 -2.80 -30.72 -15.75
N LYS A 735 -1.51 -30.96 -15.51
CA LYS A 735 -1.01 -32.27 -15.10
C LYS A 735 -0.99 -32.31 -13.57
N ILE A 736 -1.57 -33.35 -12.98
CA ILE A 736 -1.70 -33.48 -11.52
C ILE A 736 -0.71 -34.54 -11.05
N ARG A 737 0.42 -34.10 -10.47
CA ARG A 737 1.56 -34.97 -10.14
C ARG A 737 1.53 -35.38 -8.67
N ASN A 738 1.62 -36.67 -8.37
CA ASN A 738 1.73 -37.16 -7.00
C ASN A 738 3.10 -36.80 -6.39
N VAL A 739 3.11 -36.33 -5.15
CA VAL A 739 4.36 -35.87 -4.49
C VAL A 739 5.24 -37.04 -4.06
N ASN A 740 4.66 -38.20 -3.70
CA ASN A 740 5.43 -39.39 -3.33
C ASN A 740 6.09 -40.06 -4.54
N SER A 741 5.34 -40.32 -5.62
CA SER A 741 5.84 -41.08 -6.77
C SER A 741 6.41 -40.23 -7.91
N GLY A 742 6.05 -38.94 -7.99
CA GLY A 742 6.36 -38.07 -9.13
C GLY A 742 5.54 -38.36 -10.39
N LYS A 743 4.60 -39.32 -10.35
CA LYS A 743 3.75 -39.75 -11.49
C LYS A 743 2.46 -38.95 -11.58
N LEU A 744 1.81 -39.00 -12.74
CA LEU A 744 0.60 -38.20 -13.01
C LEU A 744 -0.68 -38.98 -12.74
N LEU A 745 -1.71 -38.30 -12.24
CA LEU A 745 -3.08 -38.81 -12.23
C LEU A 745 -3.57 -38.99 -13.67
N GLY A 746 -3.94 -40.21 -14.03
CA GLY A 746 -4.44 -40.59 -15.34
C GLY A 746 -5.61 -41.56 -15.27
N ILE A 747 -6.04 -42.06 -16.43
CA ILE A 747 -7.08 -43.09 -16.55
C ILE A 747 -6.47 -44.34 -17.16
N LEU A 748 -6.74 -45.51 -16.56
CA LEU A 748 -6.18 -46.78 -16.98
C LEU A 748 -6.39 -47.03 -18.49
N ASN A 749 -5.28 -47.29 -19.19
CA ASN A 749 -5.23 -47.52 -20.64
C ASN A 749 -5.80 -46.37 -21.50
N GLY A 750 -5.92 -45.16 -20.97
CA GLY A 750 -6.52 -44.01 -21.67
C GLY A 750 -7.99 -44.23 -22.05
N SER A 751 -8.69 -45.11 -21.34
CA SER A 751 -10.09 -45.45 -21.63
C SER A 751 -10.98 -44.21 -21.55
N THR A 752 -11.99 -44.13 -22.42
CA THR A 752 -13.05 -43.10 -22.38
C THR A 752 -14.38 -43.65 -21.84
N ALA A 753 -14.40 -44.91 -21.40
CA ALA A 753 -15.60 -45.55 -20.89
C ALA A 753 -15.99 -45.01 -19.51
N GLN A 754 -17.29 -44.99 -19.23
CA GLN A 754 -17.81 -44.73 -17.89
C GLN A 754 -17.43 -45.88 -16.95
N GLY A 755 -16.99 -45.54 -15.74
CA GLY A 755 -16.48 -46.48 -14.75
C GLY A 755 -15.00 -46.85 -14.95
N ALA A 756 -14.29 -46.23 -15.91
CA ALA A 756 -12.86 -46.49 -16.06
C ALA A 756 -12.07 -45.97 -14.85
N GLN A 757 -11.06 -46.75 -14.43
CA GLN A 757 -10.36 -46.52 -13.18
C GLN A 757 -9.31 -45.43 -13.29
N ALA A 758 -9.26 -44.55 -12.27
CA ALA A 758 -8.15 -43.63 -12.12
C ALA A 758 -6.91 -44.36 -11.57
N VAL A 759 -5.78 -44.05 -12.17
CA VAL A 759 -4.47 -44.61 -11.82
C VAL A 759 -3.43 -43.51 -11.80
N GLN A 760 -2.23 -43.83 -11.33
CA GLN A 760 -1.05 -43.03 -11.68
C GLN A 760 -0.25 -43.71 -12.79
N ASP A 761 0.36 -42.91 -13.66
CA ASP A 761 1.27 -43.39 -14.69
C ASP A 761 2.34 -42.33 -14.99
N SER A 762 3.41 -42.75 -15.65
CA SER A 762 4.47 -41.87 -16.15
C SER A 762 3.91 -40.89 -17.19
N ASP A 763 4.46 -39.68 -17.23
CA ASP A 763 4.04 -38.64 -18.18
C ASP A 763 4.39 -39.06 -19.62
N ASN A 764 3.39 -39.58 -20.33
CA ASN A 764 3.50 -40.08 -21.70
C ASN A 764 2.91 -39.08 -22.72
N GLY A 765 2.53 -37.88 -22.27
CA GLY A 765 1.93 -36.83 -23.12
C GLY A 765 0.49 -37.09 -23.56
N SER A 766 -0.16 -38.16 -23.09
CA SER A 766 -1.53 -38.50 -23.45
C SER A 766 -2.55 -37.50 -22.89
N ALA A 767 -3.73 -37.47 -23.49
CA ALA A 767 -4.84 -36.64 -23.02
C ALA A 767 -5.46 -37.16 -21.71
N ASP A 768 -5.32 -38.45 -21.38
CA ASP A 768 -5.89 -39.03 -20.16
C ASP A 768 -5.15 -38.57 -18.89
N ASN A 769 -3.91 -38.09 -19.01
CA ASN A 769 -3.11 -37.53 -17.93
C ASN A 769 -3.34 -36.00 -17.75
N ARG A 770 -4.29 -35.41 -18.49
CA ARG A 770 -4.59 -33.98 -18.46
C ARG A 770 -5.99 -33.73 -17.91
N TRP A 771 -6.10 -32.74 -17.04
CA TRP A 771 -7.33 -32.43 -16.31
C TRP A 771 -7.68 -30.95 -16.38
N ARG A 772 -8.97 -30.63 -16.41
CA ARG A 772 -9.49 -29.29 -16.12
C ARG A 772 -10.09 -29.28 -14.73
N LEU A 773 -9.78 -28.25 -13.96
CA LEU A 773 -10.43 -27.98 -12.67
C LEU A 773 -11.55 -26.99 -12.95
N VAL A 774 -12.80 -27.48 -13.02
CA VAL A 774 -13.97 -26.65 -13.29
C VAL A 774 -14.63 -26.31 -11.97
N ALA A 775 -14.63 -25.03 -11.58
CA ALA A 775 -15.29 -24.60 -10.36
C ALA A 775 -16.81 -24.85 -10.44
N ASN A 776 -17.36 -25.40 -9.37
CA ASN A 776 -18.79 -25.41 -9.11
C ASN A 776 -19.15 -24.01 -8.59
N GLY A 777 -20.17 -23.41 -9.21
CA GLY A 777 -20.54 -21.98 -9.10
C GLY A 777 -20.70 -21.44 -7.68
#